data_AF-A0A817I0B8-F1
#
_entry.id   AF-A0A817I0B8-F1
#
_cell.length_a   1.000
_cell.length_b   1.000
_cell.length_c   1.000
_cell.angle_alpha   90.00
_cell.angle_beta   90.00
_cell.angle_gamma   90.00
#
_symmetry.space_group_name_H-M   'P 1'
#
loop_
_entity.id
_entity.type
_entity.pdbx_description
1 polymer ?
#
loop_
_entity_poly.entity_id
_entity_poly.type
_entity_poly.pdbx_seq_one_letter_code
_entity_poly.pdbx_strand_id
1 'polypeptide(L)'
;MDTFCSFSVELTLPTIQSTIPLRVADIDTTTSSNNSNSRTNIWLYFKATKDWFVYNKQTETLESYSPQFIYNQLESMELGHNGTILNDCSVAIFFTGSTTTTVEREMLIEAGKLSQLLMDEGIKTTYDIGICPIGTGYFIEHVNKSFSLLTPPLSLQQQQEPQQVLHTLLLGRVSMKQKYDRNPSEINRLKERQLLHKYLSAFLPDYMIPKHFLLIEIAPLNPNGKVDRKQLAEIFKSQYTENKGSAHDEQEQFMEPRTLLERKVYQIWQGVLRPASFAQERIWYDTKIRFNEEDYQTAIYNELLVIQVETGNVSINRLKCAINEVIRKHTVLRTAIMYDPNEERLKQYIKPMPSLPTTSTDLFSFDVTHTSSDEKEINHILAEEQTNISSLSVLDGILLRCHLIRVHENSSAFKNEPNVESISDILRINDIILFIFHHVAFDASSAEIFLNDLYLAYELDGQYLSPLALQYIDFSQYERDLDMSVSKDYWRRQMLNIKNINPIELPYDHKHELQRTRTGKGSSVQINLQSTLINQMLRYAEERKVTLFQLILAIYYAYLSKLIGANHICVGGVTANRYKPELQSLIGMFVNTIPYCLKFEPSSMSFDNLLSEVQQLCFDTIPHTHFPYQEISRLYSQQQTEDKQSNTLNELIQSFLQVEHAGIPKHQNGAWWTSKSIQTEALKGKEIATAVTKFNLNLRAEYNATKHLSMNFLYSTDLFEHSTIQIMSERFHLLIQQLFSTTFNREKQPICELSILLPNEIKMLKELNDTHVNLSGRNLKPINEQFFDRTNEYLQKLAVILDEQSLTYGEILYFVQQLSSYLIVECDVKVGDIICQCVERSIEMVLGILSILVCGAIYCPLNPQDPINRVSLLMNEVEAKLLLLHQKTSDLFVNSDQQCITLLNIETIISEQHMQHFESYAHIIPQVNVTMSNIAYIIFTSGSTGVPKPLAAHFHALFCMLAEDD
;
A
#
# COMPACT_ATOMS: atom_id res chain seq x y z
N MET A 1 -38.35 3.00 27.06
CA MET A 1 -39.04 1.78 27.52
C MET A 1 -40.33 1.71 26.74
N ASP A 2 -40.37 0.83 25.73
CA ASP A 2 -41.57 0.11 25.33
C ASP A 2 -41.09 -1.32 25.05
N THR A 3 -41.53 -2.24 25.90
CA THR A 3 -41.13 -3.65 25.89
C THR A 3 -41.86 -4.36 24.75
N PHE A 4 -41.15 -4.73 23.69
CA PHE A 4 -41.62 -5.73 22.73
C PHE A 4 -41.56 -7.11 23.40
N CYS A 5 -42.72 -7.74 23.63
CA CYS A 5 -42.77 -9.14 24.03
C CYS A 5 -42.53 -10.02 22.80
N SER A 6 -41.31 -10.56 22.65
CA SER A 6 -41.04 -11.64 21.70
C SER A 6 -41.30 -12.98 22.37
N PHE A 7 -42.16 -13.82 21.80
CA PHE A 7 -42.28 -15.23 22.20
C PHE A 7 -41.50 -16.11 21.21
N SER A 8 -40.81 -17.11 21.75
CA SER A 8 -40.04 -18.09 20.99
C SER A 8 -40.67 -19.47 21.15
N VAL A 9 -40.99 -20.13 20.04
CA VAL A 9 -41.40 -21.53 20.03
C VAL A 9 -40.24 -22.36 19.47
N GLU A 10 -39.76 -23.33 20.24
CA GLU A 10 -38.72 -24.26 19.82
C GLU A 10 -39.37 -25.48 19.14
N LEU A 11 -38.96 -25.75 17.89
CA LEU A 11 -39.47 -26.89 17.13
C LEU A 11 -38.36 -27.89 16.86
N THR A 12 -38.61 -29.14 17.27
CA THR A 12 -37.75 -30.30 17.00
C THR A 12 -38.42 -31.15 15.92
N LEU A 13 -37.88 -31.14 14.70
CA LEU A 13 -38.43 -31.92 13.59
C LEU A 13 -37.88 -33.36 13.61
N PRO A 14 -38.70 -34.41 13.39
CA PRO A 14 -38.24 -35.80 13.50
C PRO A 14 -37.15 -36.19 12.49
N THR A 15 -37.05 -35.49 11.36
CA THR A 15 -36.14 -35.80 10.25
C THR A 15 -34.87 -34.94 10.21
N ILE A 16 -34.79 -33.89 11.06
CA ILE A 16 -33.64 -33.01 11.17
C ILE A 16 -33.37 -32.83 12.66
N GLN A 17 -32.27 -33.40 13.18
CA GLN A 17 -31.86 -33.24 14.59
C GLN A 17 -31.31 -31.82 14.88
N SER A 18 -31.99 -30.78 14.40
CA SER A 18 -31.69 -29.39 14.75
C SER A 18 -32.96 -28.69 15.18
N THR A 19 -32.94 -28.13 16.38
CA THR A 19 -34.00 -27.28 16.92
C THR A 19 -33.99 -25.95 16.18
N ILE A 20 -35.10 -25.57 15.57
CA ILE A 20 -35.25 -24.28 14.90
C ILE A 20 -36.01 -23.35 15.86
N PRO A 21 -35.39 -22.27 16.37
CA PRO A 21 -36.10 -21.27 17.15
C PRO A 21 -36.93 -20.40 16.19
N LEU A 22 -38.25 -20.48 16.28
CA LEU A 22 -39.16 -19.59 15.55
C LEU A 22 -39.54 -18.42 16.46
N ARG A 23 -39.18 -17.20 16.04
CA ARG A 23 -39.68 -15.95 16.62
C ARG A 23 -40.79 -15.41 15.73
N VAL A 24 -42.01 -15.40 16.25
CA VAL A 24 -43.14 -14.75 15.60
C VAL A 24 -43.20 -13.32 16.11
N ALA A 25 -43.04 -12.34 15.21
CA ALA A 25 -43.26 -10.93 15.54
C ALA A 25 -44.78 -10.68 15.63
N ASP A 26 -45.22 -9.96 16.66
CA ASP A 26 -46.59 -9.44 16.68
C ASP A 26 -46.73 -8.40 15.56
N ILE A 27 -47.57 -8.68 14.57
CA ILE A 27 -47.93 -7.71 13.54
C ILE A 27 -48.88 -6.72 14.23
N ASP A 28 -48.40 -5.48 14.40
CA ASP A 28 -49.09 -4.39 15.09
C ASP A 28 -50.45 -4.11 14.40
N THR A 29 -51.56 -4.44 15.08
CA THR A 29 -52.93 -4.21 14.58
C THR A 29 -53.53 -2.93 15.16
N THR A 30 -52.73 -1.86 15.23
CA THR A 30 -53.15 -0.56 15.76
C THR A 30 -53.51 0.42 14.64
N THR A 31 -54.56 0.11 13.86
CA THR A 31 -55.34 1.19 13.22
C THR A 31 -56.35 1.71 14.23
N SER A 32 -56.12 2.92 14.73
CA SER A 32 -57.05 3.64 15.58
C SER A 32 -58.36 3.91 14.83
N SER A 33 -59.34 3.03 14.98
CA SER A 33 -60.75 3.40 14.89
C SER A 33 -61.53 2.53 15.87
N ASN A 34 -62.30 3.20 16.73
CA ASN A 34 -63.24 2.55 17.64
C ASN A 34 -64.25 1.73 16.84
N ASN A 35 -63.98 0.44 16.68
CA ASN A 35 -64.98 -0.60 16.51
C ASN A 35 -64.43 -1.90 17.09
N SER A 36 -64.83 -2.19 18.31
CA SER A 36 -64.65 -3.48 18.95
C SER A 36 -65.33 -4.59 18.12
N ASN A 37 -64.57 -5.66 17.83
CA ASN A 37 -64.99 -6.98 17.31
C ASN A 37 -64.62 -7.36 15.85
N SER A 38 -63.38 -7.14 15.41
CA SER A 38 -62.79 -8.01 14.37
C SER A 38 -61.54 -8.71 14.93
N ARG A 39 -61.72 -9.92 15.48
CA ARG A 39 -60.58 -10.79 15.84
C ARG A 39 -60.03 -11.39 14.55
N THR A 40 -58.90 -10.90 14.08
CA THR A 40 -58.19 -11.43 12.91
C THR A 40 -57.52 -12.75 13.30
N ASN A 41 -57.93 -13.86 12.68
CA ASN A 41 -57.28 -15.17 12.85
C ASN A 41 -56.04 -15.21 11.95
N ILE A 42 -54.84 -15.31 12.54
CA ILE A 42 -53.59 -15.41 11.79
C ILE A 42 -53.20 -16.89 11.69
N TRP A 43 -53.14 -17.39 10.46
CA TRP A 43 -52.67 -18.74 10.14
C TRP A 43 -51.34 -18.62 9.40
N LEU A 44 -50.30 -19.28 9.93
CA LEU A 44 -48.96 -19.27 9.34
C LEU A 44 -48.68 -20.60 8.67
N TYR A 45 -48.33 -20.57 7.39
CA TYR A 45 -48.06 -21.76 6.59
C TYR A 45 -46.56 -21.87 6.31
N PHE A 46 -46.00 -23.04 6.60
CA PHE A 46 -44.59 -23.35 6.40
C PHE A 46 -44.45 -24.58 5.53
N LYS A 47 -43.51 -24.56 4.58
CA LYS A 47 -43.18 -25.72 3.76
C LYS A 47 -41.77 -26.20 4.10
N ALA A 48 -41.67 -27.37 4.72
CA ALA A 48 -40.40 -28.02 4.99
C ALA A 48 -40.27 -29.28 4.12
N THR A 49 -39.28 -29.27 3.21
CA THR A 49 -38.88 -30.33 2.28
C THR A 49 -39.97 -30.92 1.36
N LYS A 50 -41.09 -31.48 1.88
CA LYS A 50 -42.24 -31.98 1.11
C LYS A 50 -43.62 -31.76 1.73
N ASP A 51 -43.73 -31.48 3.03
CA ASP A 51 -45.01 -31.36 3.75
C ASP A 51 -45.28 -29.91 4.19
N TRP A 52 -46.57 -29.57 4.33
CA TRP A 52 -46.99 -28.27 4.82
C TRP A 52 -47.34 -28.34 6.31
N PHE A 53 -46.98 -27.29 7.03
CA PHE A 53 -47.28 -27.14 8.45
C PHE A 53 -48.05 -25.84 8.65
N VAL A 54 -49.08 -25.91 9.48
CA VAL A 54 -49.94 -24.77 9.80
C VAL A 54 -49.83 -24.48 11.28
N TYR A 55 -49.41 -23.27 11.62
CA TYR A 55 -49.45 -22.78 12.99
C TYR A 55 -50.67 -21.87 13.18
N ASN A 56 -51.54 -22.26 14.10
CA ASN A 56 -52.68 -21.45 14.48
C ASN A 56 -52.32 -20.62 15.71
N LYS A 57 -52.29 -19.29 15.54
CA LYS A 57 -51.91 -18.37 16.61
C LYS A 57 -52.93 -18.32 17.76
N GLN A 58 -54.21 -18.64 17.52
CA GLN A 58 -55.23 -18.65 18.57
C GLN A 58 -55.14 -19.86 19.50
N THR A 59 -54.76 -21.02 18.95
CA THR A 59 -54.65 -22.26 19.73
C THR A 59 -53.22 -22.59 20.13
N GLU A 60 -52.24 -21.85 19.58
CA GLU A 60 -50.80 -22.10 19.71
C GLU A 60 -50.37 -23.52 19.29
N THR A 61 -51.15 -24.16 18.41
CA THR A 61 -50.89 -25.53 17.92
C THR A 61 -50.25 -25.51 16.53
N LEU A 62 -49.29 -26.41 16.31
CA LEU A 62 -48.69 -26.68 15.00
C LEU A 62 -49.16 -28.04 14.49
N GLU A 63 -49.76 -28.05 13.31
CA GLU A 63 -50.32 -29.25 12.69
C GLU A 63 -49.73 -29.48 11.29
N SER A 64 -49.52 -30.74 10.93
CA SER A 64 -48.94 -31.17 9.66
C SER A 64 -50.03 -31.61 8.70
N TYR A 65 -50.00 -31.12 7.47
CA TYR A 65 -51.04 -31.36 6.48
C TYR A 65 -50.44 -31.66 5.10
N SER A 66 -51.13 -32.54 4.36
CA SER A 66 -50.80 -32.76 2.96
C SER A 66 -51.22 -31.54 2.11
N PRO A 67 -50.52 -31.24 1.01
CA PRO A 67 -50.84 -30.09 0.16
C PRO A 67 -52.30 -30.06 -0.29
N GLN A 68 -52.88 -31.22 -0.59
CA GLN A 68 -54.27 -31.36 -1.03
C GLN A 68 -55.28 -31.07 0.08
N PHE A 69 -54.95 -31.40 1.34
CA PHE A 69 -55.83 -31.12 2.48
C PHE A 69 -55.88 -29.63 2.81
N ILE A 70 -54.74 -28.93 2.72
CA ILE A 70 -54.70 -27.47 2.87
C ILE A 70 -55.51 -26.77 1.77
N TYR A 71 -55.39 -27.26 0.54
CA TYR A 71 -56.17 -26.76 -0.59
C TYR A 71 -57.67 -26.86 -0.32
N ASN A 72 -58.14 -28.05 0.10
CA ASN A 72 -59.55 -28.28 0.41
C ASN A 72 -60.04 -27.51 1.65
N GLN A 73 -59.16 -27.25 2.63
CA GLN A 73 -59.48 -26.43 3.80
C GLN A 73 -59.65 -24.95 3.44
N LEU A 74 -58.78 -24.40 2.59
CA LEU A 74 -58.89 -23.02 2.07
C LEU A 74 -60.17 -22.84 1.26
N GLU A 75 -60.55 -23.85 0.46
CA GLU A 75 -61.83 -23.91 -0.25
C GLU A 75 -63.02 -23.97 0.73
N SER A 76 -62.90 -24.73 1.83
CA SER A 76 -63.95 -24.81 2.86
C SER A 76 -64.06 -23.57 3.76
N MET A 77 -63.04 -22.73 3.84
CA MET A 77 -63.05 -21.47 4.58
C MET A 77 -63.92 -20.39 3.90
N GLU A 78 -64.23 -20.53 2.60
CA GLU A 78 -65.27 -19.75 1.91
C GLU A 78 -66.68 -20.03 2.46
N LEU A 79 -66.89 -21.20 3.08
CA LEU A 79 -68.17 -21.65 3.59
C LEU A 79 -68.11 -21.83 5.12
N GLY A 80 -67.80 -20.74 5.81
CA GLY A 80 -68.13 -20.63 7.23
C GLY A 80 -69.62 -20.96 7.45
N HIS A 81 -69.89 -21.85 8.41
CA HIS A 81 -71.15 -22.55 8.67
C HIS A 81 -72.41 -21.67 8.92
N ASN A 82 -72.37 -20.36 8.68
CA ASN A 82 -73.49 -19.42 8.79
C ASN A 82 -73.45 -18.30 7.72
N GLY A 83 -72.86 -18.53 6.53
CA GLY A 83 -73.05 -17.63 5.38
C GLY A 83 -72.49 -16.21 5.53
N THR A 84 -71.52 -16.00 6.43
CA THR A 84 -70.71 -14.78 6.47
C THR A 84 -69.37 -15.02 5.81
N ILE A 85 -69.11 -14.33 4.70
CA ILE A 85 -67.79 -14.24 4.07
C ILE A 85 -66.85 -13.54 5.07
N LEU A 86 -65.78 -14.22 5.48
CA LEU A 86 -64.70 -13.64 6.28
C LEU A 86 -63.93 -12.67 5.38
N ASN A 87 -64.20 -11.37 5.52
CA ASN A 87 -63.65 -10.36 4.62
C ASN A 87 -62.18 -9.98 4.86
N ASP A 88 -61.52 -10.48 5.92
CA ASP A 88 -60.14 -10.13 6.24
C ASP A 88 -59.38 -11.32 6.86
N CYS A 89 -58.73 -12.13 6.02
CA CYS A 89 -57.76 -13.14 6.45
C CYS A 89 -56.36 -12.76 5.94
N SER A 90 -55.43 -12.54 6.88
CA SER A 90 -54.01 -12.33 6.56
C SER A 90 -53.28 -13.67 6.63
N VAL A 91 -52.83 -14.16 5.48
CA VAL A 91 -52.08 -15.41 5.35
C VAL A 91 -50.61 -15.06 5.10
N ALA A 92 -49.71 -15.51 5.97
CA ALA A 92 -48.27 -15.35 5.77
C ALA A 92 -47.62 -16.72 5.53
N ILE A 93 -46.85 -16.83 4.45
CA ILE A 93 -46.23 -18.07 3.99
C ILE A 93 -44.71 -17.88 4.04
N PHE A 94 -44.03 -18.74 4.80
CA PHE A 94 -42.57 -18.69 4.96
C PHE A 94 -41.91 -19.94 4.37
N PHE A 95 -40.81 -19.74 3.65
CA PHE A 95 -40.00 -20.82 3.07
C PHE A 95 -38.64 -20.88 3.78
N THR A 96 -38.22 -22.07 4.21
CA THR A 96 -36.92 -22.31 4.85
C THR A 96 -36.10 -23.30 4.02
N GLY A 97 -34.91 -22.91 3.53
CA GLY A 97 -34.00 -23.80 2.80
C GLY A 97 -32.64 -23.17 2.51
N SER A 98 -31.61 -24.01 2.33
CA SER A 98 -30.25 -23.59 1.94
C SER A 98 -30.17 -23.31 0.43
N THR A 99 -29.59 -22.17 0.07
CA THR A 99 -29.69 -21.51 -1.23
C THR A 99 -28.97 -22.22 -2.39
N THR A 100 -29.72 -22.52 -3.45
CA THR A 100 -29.24 -22.51 -4.86
C THR A 100 -30.28 -21.76 -5.72
N THR A 101 -29.83 -20.96 -6.69
CA THR A 101 -30.65 -20.02 -7.49
C THR A 101 -31.79 -20.67 -8.27
N THR A 102 -31.72 -21.97 -8.54
CA THR A 102 -32.75 -22.71 -9.26
C THR A 102 -34.00 -22.98 -8.41
N VAL A 103 -33.82 -23.23 -7.11
CA VAL A 103 -34.92 -23.54 -6.18
C VAL A 103 -35.71 -22.28 -5.82
N GLU A 104 -35.04 -21.13 -5.67
CA GLU A 104 -35.67 -19.82 -5.43
C GLU A 104 -36.63 -19.44 -6.57
N ARG A 105 -36.24 -19.76 -7.82
CA ARG A 105 -37.03 -19.48 -9.01
C ARG A 105 -38.29 -20.34 -9.06
N GLU A 106 -38.19 -21.63 -8.74
CA GLU A 106 -39.36 -22.53 -8.68
C GLU A 106 -40.30 -22.16 -7.52
N MET A 107 -39.76 -21.74 -6.37
CA MET A 107 -40.55 -21.29 -5.21
C MET A 107 -41.36 -20.01 -5.50
N LEU A 108 -40.75 -19.02 -6.16
CA LEU A 108 -41.45 -17.80 -6.59
C LEU A 108 -42.54 -18.08 -7.64
N ILE A 109 -42.31 -19.06 -8.51
CA ILE A 109 -43.30 -19.49 -9.51
C ILE A 109 -44.52 -20.13 -8.82
N GLU A 110 -44.30 -21.03 -7.85
CA GLU A 110 -45.42 -21.66 -7.12
C GLU A 110 -46.18 -20.67 -6.23
N ALA A 111 -45.49 -19.71 -5.59
CA ALA A 111 -46.14 -18.62 -4.85
C ALA A 111 -47.00 -17.73 -5.76
N GLY A 112 -46.50 -17.44 -6.97
CA GLY A 112 -47.26 -16.70 -7.98
C GLY A 112 -48.52 -17.45 -8.45
N LYS A 113 -48.43 -18.78 -8.64
CA LYS A 113 -49.59 -19.61 -9.02
C LYS A 113 -50.67 -19.64 -7.94
N LEU A 114 -50.27 -19.80 -6.68
CA LEU A 114 -51.20 -19.81 -5.55
C LEU A 114 -51.90 -18.44 -5.40
N SER A 115 -51.14 -17.35 -5.54
CA SER A 115 -51.67 -15.98 -5.49
C SER A 115 -52.66 -15.69 -6.63
N GLN A 116 -52.36 -16.15 -7.85
CA GLN A 116 -53.24 -15.99 -9.01
C GLN A 116 -54.56 -16.74 -8.81
N LEU A 117 -54.50 -17.98 -8.33
CA LEU A 117 -55.68 -18.82 -8.17
C LEU A 117 -56.62 -18.34 -7.06
N LEU A 118 -56.07 -17.78 -5.97
CA LEU A 118 -56.86 -17.17 -4.89
C LEU A 118 -57.49 -15.83 -5.30
N MET A 119 -56.85 -15.09 -6.23
CA MET A 119 -57.45 -13.90 -6.84
C MET A 119 -58.58 -14.25 -7.81
N ASP A 120 -58.44 -15.34 -8.56
CA ASP A 120 -59.44 -15.79 -9.54
C ASP A 120 -60.75 -16.26 -8.86
N GLU A 121 -60.69 -16.77 -7.62
CA GLU A 121 -61.87 -17.13 -6.79
C GLU A 121 -62.41 -15.95 -5.95
N GLY A 122 -61.87 -14.73 -6.11
CA GLY A 122 -62.45 -13.50 -5.53
C GLY A 122 -62.05 -13.18 -4.08
N ILE A 123 -61.07 -13.90 -3.51
CA ILE A 123 -60.59 -13.67 -2.15
C ILE A 123 -59.56 -12.51 -2.15
N LYS A 124 -59.84 -11.43 -1.41
CA LYS A 124 -58.88 -10.35 -1.16
C LYS A 124 -57.93 -10.74 -0.03
N THR A 125 -56.71 -11.06 -0.39
CA THR A 125 -55.64 -11.40 0.56
C THR A 125 -54.50 -10.38 0.48
N THR A 126 -54.13 -9.80 1.61
CA THR A 126 -52.81 -9.17 1.79
C THR A 126 -51.81 -10.26 2.16
N TYR A 127 -50.85 -10.54 1.28
CA TYR A 127 -49.75 -11.46 1.58
C TYR A 127 -48.47 -10.68 1.87
N ASP A 128 -47.78 -11.07 2.93
CA ASP A 128 -46.36 -10.78 3.11
C ASP A 128 -45.57 -12.08 2.88
N ILE A 129 -44.71 -12.08 1.85
CA ILE A 129 -43.84 -13.22 1.53
C ILE A 129 -42.46 -12.94 2.12
N GLY A 130 -42.10 -13.69 3.16
CA GLY A 130 -40.77 -13.63 3.77
C GLY A 130 -39.92 -14.85 3.39
N ILE A 131 -38.73 -14.61 2.83
CA ILE A 131 -37.71 -15.65 2.62
C ILE A 131 -36.72 -15.54 3.78
N CYS A 132 -36.62 -16.58 4.62
CA CYS A 132 -35.68 -16.61 5.73
C CYS A 132 -34.52 -17.56 5.41
N PRO A 133 -33.32 -17.07 5.04
CA PRO A 133 -32.15 -17.91 4.92
C PRO A 133 -31.69 -18.35 6.31
N ILE A 134 -31.47 -19.65 6.48
CA ILE A 134 -30.95 -20.21 7.74
C ILE A 134 -29.46 -19.81 7.83
N GLY A 135 -29.10 -18.92 8.76
CA GLY A 135 -27.69 -18.77 9.15
C GLY A 135 -27.18 -17.41 9.64
N THR A 136 -27.92 -16.30 9.54
CA THR A 136 -27.39 -14.99 9.98
C THR A 136 -28.38 -14.24 10.86
N GLY A 137 -28.13 -14.24 12.16
CA GLY A 137 -28.95 -13.54 13.18
C GLY A 137 -28.90 -12.01 13.15
N TYR A 138 -28.62 -11.38 12.01
CA TYR A 138 -28.35 -9.94 11.89
C TYR A 138 -29.38 -9.14 11.07
N PHE A 139 -30.40 -9.76 10.48
CA PHE A 139 -31.26 -9.07 9.51
C PHE A 139 -32.60 -8.53 10.04
N ILE A 140 -33.03 -8.90 11.25
CA ILE A 140 -34.38 -8.54 11.74
C ILE A 140 -34.45 -7.11 12.30
N GLU A 141 -33.35 -6.53 12.77
CA GLU A 141 -33.35 -5.16 13.31
C GLU A 141 -33.54 -4.07 12.23
N HIS A 142 -33.19 -4.38 10.97
CA HIS A 142 -33.24 -3.43 9.86
C HIS A 142 -34.58 -3.39 9.12
N VAL A 143 -35.44 -4.41 9.27
CA VAL A 143 -36.78 -4.41 8.65
C VAL A 143 -37.73 -3.46 9.39
N ASN A 144 -37.60 -3.32 10.72
CA ASN A 144 -38.47 -2.43 11.51
C ASN A 144 -38.20 -0.93 11.34
N LYS A 145 -37.05 -0.52 10.78
CA LYS A 145 -36.76 0.92 10.53
C LYS A 145 -37.28 1.44 9.18
N SER A 146 -37.66 0.55 8.26
CA SER A 146 -38.09 0.95 6.90
C SER A 146 -39.60 1.05 6.71
N PHE A 147 -40.39 0.86 7.77
CA PHE A 147 -41.87 0.94 7.74
C PHE A 147 -42.42 2.21 8.40
N SER A 148 -41.86 3.38 8.09
CA SER A 148 -42.40 4.66 8.53
C SER A 148 -42.50 5.65 7.37
N LEU A 149 -43.42 5.44 6.44
CA LEU A 149 -43.84 6.47 5.45
C LEU A 149 -45.17 6.08 4.76
N LEU A 150 -46.24 5.86 5.53
CA LEU A 150 -47.62 5.89 5.01
C LEU A 150 -48.53 6.55 6.05
N THR A 151 -48.77 7.86 5.89
CA THR A 151 -49.77 8.63 6.64
C THR A 151 -51.21 8.26 6.25
N PRO A 152 -52.19 8.39 7.16
CA PRO A 152 -53.59 7.96 6.98
C PRO A 152 -54.45 9.00 6.23
N PRO A 153 -55.67 8.66 5.76
CA PRO A 153 -56.48 9.56 4.96
C PRO A 153 -57.21 10.60 5.84
N LEU A 154 -57.03 11.89 5.52
CA LEU A 154 -57.85 12.98 6.02
C LEU A 154 -59.06 13.21 5.09
N SER A 155 -60.23 13.24 5.72
CA SER A 155 -61.55 13.56 5.17
C SER A 155 -61.64 14.96 4.58
N LEU A 156 -62.27 15.08 3.41
CA LEU A 156 -62.62 16.33 2.73
C LEU A 156 -63.88 16.98 3.36
N GLN A 157 -63.74 18.21 3.88
CA GLN A 157 -64.82 19.21 3.85
C GLN A 157 -64.25 20.61 3.48
N GLN A 158 -64.61 21.03 2.26
CA GLN A 158 -64.99 22.40 1.84
C GLN A 158 -64.05 23.58 2.15
N GLN A 159 -63.33 24.10 1.14
CA GLN A 159 -63.63 25.36 0.41
C GLN A 159 -62.44 25.88 -0.45
N GLN A 160 -62.77 26.25 -1.69
CA GLN A 160 -62.13 27.25 -2.60
C GLN A 160 -60.86 26.90 -3.42
N GLU A 161 -61.11 26.60 -4.71
CA GLU A 161 -60.41 26.82 -6.01
C GLU A 161 -58.86 26.94 -6.13
N PRO A 162 -58.21 26.66 -7.30
CA PRO A 162 -58.64 26.01 -8.55
C PRO A 162 -57.71 24.81 -8.91
N GLN A 163 -58.19 23.57 -8.74
CA GLN A 163 -57.45 22.32 -9.07
C GLN A 163 -58.13 21.48 -10.17
N GLN A 164 -58.85 22.09 -11.11
CA GLN A 164 -59.54 21.37 -12.20
C GLN A 164 -58.75 21.30 -13.52
N VAL A 165 -57.49 20.82 -13.48
CA VAL A 165 -56.82 20.36 -14.72
C VAL A 165 -56.16 18.98 -14.59
N LEU A 166 -55.93 18.43 -13.39
CA LEU A 166 -55.19 17.17 -13.26
C LEU A 166 -56.05 15.99 -12.79
N HIS A 167 -57.09 15.65 -13.54
CA HIS A 167 -57.78 14.37 -13.36
C HIS A 167 -58.37 13.80 -14.66
N THR A 168 -57.53 13.67 -15.71
CA THR A 168 -57.83 12.77 -16.84
C THR A 168 -56.53 12.21 -17.43
N LEU A 169 -56.44 10.87 -17.55
CA LEU A 169 -55.39 9.98 -18.12
C LEU A 169 -54.49 9.32 -17.06
N LEU A 170 -54.81 8.13 -16.51
CA LEU A 170 -54.97 6.83 -17.17
C LEU A 170 -56.05 5.93 -16.51
N LEU A 171 -57.21 5.79 -17.18
CA LEU A 171 -58.05 4.58 -17.40
C LEU A 171 -59.46 5.06 -17.83
N GLY A 172 -60.03 4.35 -18.81
CA GLY A 172 -61.08 4.87 -19.69
C GLY A 172 -62.44 5.22 -19.08
N ARG A 173 -63.10 6.13 -19.83
CA ARG A 173 -64.52 6.53 -19.88
C ARG A 173 -65.06 7.46 -18.77
N VAL A 174 -65.12 8.75 -19.12
CA VAL A 174 -66.38 9.50 -19.06
C VAL A 174 -66.57 10.24 -20.39
N SER A 175 -67.76 10.06 -20.98
CA SER A 175 -68.20 10.65 -22.24
C SER A 175 -68.49 12.15 -22.08
N MET A 176 -67.86 13.00 -22.88
CA MET A 176 -68.42 14.29 -23.30
C MET A 176 -68.25 14.46 -24.81
N LYS A 177 -69.31 14.16 -25.55
CA LYS A 177 -69.51 14.70 -26.90
C LYS A 177 -69.54 16.23 -26.78
N GLN A 178 -68.52 16.93 -27.27
CA GLN A 178 -68.70 18.22 -27.94
C GLN A 178 -67.47 18.57 -28.79
N LYS A 179 -67.77 18.88 -30.05
CA LYS A 179 -66.86 19.24 -31.14
C LYS A 179 -65.83 20.29 -30.74
N TYR A 180 -64.54 20.01 -30.96
CA TYR A 180 -63.58 21.00 -31.42
C TYR A 180 -62.57 20.32 -32.36
N ASP A 181 -62.79 20.52 -33.66
CA ASP A 181 -61.74 20.45 -34.67
C ASP A 181 -60.63 21.44 -34.30
N ARG A 182 -59.37 20.98 -34.23
CA ARG A 182 -58.17 21.61 -34.85
C ARG A 182 -56.87 20.99 -34.30
N ASN A 183 -55.97 20.65 -35.22
CA ASN A 183 -54.55 20.32 -34.99
C ASN A 183 -53.87 21.32 -34.02
N PRO A 184 -53.18 20.87 -32.95
CA PRO A 184 -52.35 21.76 -32.13
C PRO A 184 -50.94 21.86 -32.72
N SER A 185 -50.56 23.08 -33.10
CA SER A 185 -49.20 23.46 -33.53
C SER A 185 -48.13 23.25 -32.45
N GLU A 186 -46.89 22.97 -32.87
CA GLU A 186 -45.69 22.72 -32.02
C GLU A 186 -45.46 23.71 -30.87
N ILE A 187 -45.90 24.97 -31.04
CA ILE A 187 -45.78 26.05 -30.03
C ILE A 187 -46.55 25.72 -28.73
N ASN A 188 -47.64 24.94 -28.80
CA ASN A 188 -48.41 24.56 -27.60
C ASN A 188 -47.71 23.46 -26.79
N ARG A 189 -47.02 22.51 -27.44
CA ARG A 189 -46.31 21.40 -26.76
C ARG A 189 -45.08 21.89 -25.98
N LEU A 190 -44.39 22.91 -26.47
CA LEU A 190 -43.24 23.53 -25.79
C LEU A 190 -43.66 24.29 -24.53
N LYS A 191 -44.79 25.01 -24.57
CA LYS A 191 -45.33 25.71 -23.39
C LYS A 191 -45.77 24.74 -22.30
N GLU A 192 -46.40 23.62 -22.68
CA GLU A 192 -46.82 22.57 -21.73
C GLU A 192 -45.64 21.88 -21.05
N ARG A 193 -44.54 21.64 -21.78
CA ARG A 193 -43.28 21.07 -21.21
C ARG A 193 -42.61 21.99 -20.20
N GLN A 194 -42.53 23.28 -20.50
CA GLN A 194 -41.96 24.26 -19.58
C GLN A 194 -42.81 24.44 -18.31
N LEU A 195 -44.13 24.34 -18.44
CA LEU A 195 -45.06 24.35 -17.30
C LEU A 195 -44.89 23.10 -16.42
N LEU A 196 -44.72 21.91 -17.01
CA LEU A 196 -44.49 20.65 -16.29
C LEU A 196 -43.16 20.66 -15.54
N HIS A 197 -42.08 21.11 -16.18
CA HIS A 197 -40.79 21.21 -15.51
C HIS A 197 -40.83 22.19 -14.34
N LYS A 198 -41.43 23.38 -14.54
CA LYS A 198 -41.58 24.40 -13.49
C LYS A 198 -42.48 23.94 -12.33
N TYR A 199 -43.48 23.12 -12.61
CA TYR A 199 -44.34 22.53 -11.58
C TYR A 199 -43.61 21.46 -10.77
N LEU A 200 -42.89 20.56 -11.43
CA LEU A 200 -42.16 19.47 -10.76
C LEU A 200 -40.96 19.99 -9.96
N SER A 201 -40.29 21.05 -10.42
CA SER A 201 -39.19 21.69 -9.69
C SER A 201 -39.62 22.36 -8.38
N ALA A 202 -40.92 22.54 -8.16
CA ALA A 202 -41.43 23.02 -6.88
C ALA A 202 -41.53 21.92 -5.80
N PHE A 203 -41.48 20.63 -6.19
CA PHE A 203 -41.70 19.50 -5.28
C PHE A 203 -40.62 18.41 -5.38
N LEU A 204 -39.83 18.39 -6.44
CA LEU A 204 -38.79 17.40 -6.72
C LEU A 204 -37.46 18.12 -7.00
N PRO A 205 -36.34 17.62 -6.46
CA PRO A 205 -35.01 18.06 -6.89
C PRO A 205 -34.80 17.79 -8.38
N ASP A 206 -33.98 18.61 -9.05
CA ASP A 206 -33.79 18.55 -10.52
C ASP A 206 -33.43 17.16 -11.06
N TYR A 207 -32.69 16.33 -10.31
CA TYR A 207 -32.32 14.97 -10.74
C TYR A 207 -33.50 13.98 -10.76
N MET A 208 -34.60 14.29 -10.08
CA MET A 208 -35.85 13.51 -10.09
C MET A 208 -36.84 13.99 -11.16
N ILE A 209 -36.56 15.12 -11.84
CA ILE A 209 -37.41 15.64 -12.90
C ILE A 209 -36.99 14.97 -14.22
N PRO A 210 -37.90 14.23 -14.90
CA PRO A 210 -37.58 13.59 -16.17
C PRO A 210 -37.16 14.62 -17.22
N LYS A 211 -36.00 14.41 -17.86
CA LYS A 211 -35.50 15.28 -18.94
C LYS A 211 -36.38 15.30 -20.18
N HIS A 212 -37.23 14.28 -20.36
CA HIS A 212 -38.14 14.15 -21.49
C HIS A 212 -39.54 13.77 -21.02
N PHE A 213 -40.54 14.47 -21.57
CA PHE A 213 -41.96 14.16 -21.36
C PHE A 213 -42.55 13.65 -22.68
N LEU A 214 -43.04 12.42 -22.64
CA LEU A 214 -43.74 11.78 -23.75
C LEU A 214 -45.26 11.91 -23.53
N LEU A 215 -45.93 12.63 -24.43
CA LEU A 215 -47.39 12.73 -24.40
C LEU A 215 -47.98 11.58 -25.22
N ILE A 216 -48.77 10.72 -24.58
CA ILE A 216 -49.46 9.60 -25.21
C ILE A 216 -50.95 9.66 -24.84
N GLU A 217 -51.82 9.40 -25.82
CA GLU A 217 -53.27 9.37 -25.58
C GLU A 217 -53.69 8.13 -24.78
N ILE A 218 -53.01 7.00 -24.98
CA ILE A 218 -53.27 5.73 -24.29
C ILE A 218 -51.94 5.02 -24.05
N ALA A 219 -51.71 4.49 -22.84
CA ALA A 219 -50.54 3.67 -22.55
C ALA A 219 -50.66 2.31 -23.26
N PRO A 220 -49.63 1.89 -24.04
CA PRO A 220 -49.61 0.55 -24.61
C PRO A 220 -49.60 -0.46 -23.47
N LEU A 221 -50.45 -1.48 -23.54
CA LEU A 221 -50.54 -2.53 -22.54
C LEU A 221 -50.08 -3.85 -23.14
N ASN A 222 -49.36 -4.62 -22.35
CA ASN A 222 -49.01 -5.99 -22.69
C ASN A 222 -50.24 -6.92 -22.48
N PRO A 223 -50.16 -8.19 -22.87
CA PRO A 223 -51.27 -9.14 -22.71
C PRO A 223 -51.77 -9.32 -21.25
N ASN A 224 -50.96 -8.92 -20.26
CA ASN A 224 -51.29 -8.96 -18.84
C ASN A 224 -51.87 -7.62 -18.33
N GLY A 225 -52.26 -6.71 -19.23
CA GLY A 225 -52.85 -5.40 -18.88
C GLY A 225 -51.89 -4.41 -18.22
N LYS A 226 -50.59 -4.72 -18.14
CA LYS A 226 -49.55 -3.82 -17.60
C LYS A 226 -48.95 -2.99 -18.73
N VAL A 227 -48.46 -1.79 -18.42
CA VAL A 227 -47.81 -0.92 -19.42
C VAL A 227 -46.66 -1.66 -20.10
N ASP A 228 -46.75 -1.80 -21.43
CA ASP A 228 -45.73 -2.40 -22.27
C ASP A 228 -44.59 -1.39 -22.46
N ARG A 229 -43.55 -1.53 -21.64
CA ARG A 229 -42.37 -0.65 -21.67
C ARG A 229 -41.57 -0.76 -22.97
N LYS A 230 -41.63 -1.90 -23.69
CA LYS A 230 -40.95 -2.05 -24.98
C LYS A 230 -41.68 -1.27 -26.06
N GLN A 231 -43.00 -1.40 -26.11
CA GLN A 231 -43.83 -0.67 -27.07
C GLN A 231 -43.83 0.84 -26.77
N LEU A 232 -43.78 1.23 -25.49
CA LEU A 232 -43.60 2.63 -25.08
C LEU A 232 -42.26 3.21 -25.56
N ALA A 233 -41.18 2.44 -25.49
CA ALA A 233 -39.87 2.84 -25.98
C ALA A 233 -39.80 2.94 -27.52
N GLU A 234 -40.56 2.10 -28.24
CA GLU A 234 -40.71 2.19 -29.70
C GLU A 234 -41.54 3.40 -30.10
N ILE A 235 -42.63 3.71 -29.39
CA ILE A 235 -43.42 4.94 -29.59
C ILE A 235 -42.52 6.16 -29.36
N PHE A 236 -41.74 6.17 -28.27
CA PHE A 236 -40.76 7.22 -27.99
C PHE A 236 -39.77 7.38 -29.15
N LYS A 237 -39.18 6.28 -29.65
CA LYS A 237 -38.25 6.33 -30.79
C LYS A 237 -38.92 6.84 -32.07
N SER A 238 -40.13 6.40 -32.39
CA SER A 238 -40.86 6.80 -33.60
C SER A 238 -41.18 8.30 -33.62
N GLN A 239 -41.67 8.84 -32.49
CA GLN A 239 -41.95 10.28 -32.33
C GLN A 239 -40.67 11.12 -32.30
N TYR A 240 -39.55 10.55 -31.86
CA TYR A 240 -38.23 11.20 -31.89
C TYR A 240 -37.61 11.19 -33.31
N THR A 241 -37.88 10.17 -34.12
CA THR A 241 -37.35 10.07 -35.50
C THR A 241 -38.14 10.87 -36.54
N GLU A 242 -39.45 11.07 -36.37
CA GLU A 242 -40.26 11.89 -37.29
C GLU A 242 -39.95 13.40 -37.18
N ASN A 243 -39.39 13.85 -36.06
CA ASN A 243 -39.03 15.26 -35.83
C ASN A 243 -37.58 15.63 -36.20
N LYS A 244 -36.89 14.82 -37.03
CA LYS A 244 -35.57 15.20 -37.59
C LYS A 244 -35.62 16.34 -38.64
N GLY A 245 -36.80 16.88 -38.94
CA GLY A 245 -37.01 17.91 -39.96
C GLY A 245 -37.31 19.33 -39.46
N SER A 246 -37.38 19.60 -38.16
CA SER A 246 -37.73 20.94 -37.65
C SER A 246 -37.01 21.24 -36.34
N ALA A 247 -36.48 22.46 -36.29
CA ALA A 247 -35.44 22.98 -35.39
C ALA A 247 -35.61 22.71 -33.87
N HIS A 248 -34.45 22.65 -33.21
CA HIS A 248 -34.19 22.72 -31.77
C HIS A 248 -34.30 21.42 -30.95
N ASP A 249 -33.40 20.48 -31.23
CA ASP A 249 -32.73 19.73 -30.16
C ASP A 249 -31.43 20.50 -29.82
N GLU A 250 -31.44 21.20 -28.69
CA GLU A 250 -30.23 21.77 -28.09
C GLU A 250 -29.30 20.62 -27.67
N GLN A 251 -28.50 20.13 -28.61
CA GLN A 251 -27.11 19.86 -28.30
C GLN A 251 -26.57 21.15 -27.69
N GLU A 252 -26.21 21.14 -26.41
CA GLU A 252 -25.45 22.24 -25.80
C GLU A 252 -24.08 22.31 -26.50
N GLN A 253 -24.08 22.91 -27.68
CA GLN A 253 -22.89 23.45 -28.30
C GLN A 253 -22.39 24.55 -27.36
N PHE A 254 -21.12 24.44 -26.99
CA PHE A 254 -20.42 25.48 -26.27
C PHE A 254 -20.63 26.84 -26.96
N MET A 255 -21.39 27.73 -26.30
CA MET A 255 -21.58 29.10 -26.77
C MET A 255 -20.60 30.00 -26.03
N GLU A 256 -19.68 30.64 -26.78
CA GLU A 256 -18.75 31.59 -26.19
C GLU A 256 -19.52 32.76 -25.53
N PRO A 257 -19.07 33.22 -24.34
CA PRO A 257 -19.72 34.30 -23.61
C PRO A 257 -19.74 35.59 -24.44
N ARG A 258 -20.96 36.06 -24.74
CA ARG A 258 -21.23 37.14 -25.70
C ARG A 258 -21.29 38.49 -25.01
N THR A 259 -21.76 38.51 -23.77
CA THR A 259 -21.87 39.74 -22.97
C THR A 259 -20.72 39.89 -21.98
N LEU A 260 -20.45 41.13 -21.56
CA LEU A 260 -19.42 41.42 -20.56
C LEU A 260 -19.71 40.73 -19.21
N LEU A 261 -21.00 40.54 -18.89
CA LEU A 261 -21.45 39.80 -17.70
C LEU A 261 -21.24 38.30 -17.86
N GLU A 262 -21.64 37.71 -18.99
CA GLU A 262 -21.37 36.29 -19.28
C GLU A 262 -19.88 35.99 -19.26
N ARG A 263 -19.03 36.90 -19.78
CA ARG A 263 -17.57 36.76 -19.70
C ARG A 263 -17.08 36.77 -18.25
N LYS A 264 -17.62 37.65 -17.41
CA LYS A 264 -17.29 37.70 -15.98
C LYS A 264 -17.80 36.47 -15.22
N VAL A 265 -19.02 36.01 -15.47
CA VAL A 265 -19.59 34.81 -14.85
C VAL A 265 -18.82 33.57 -15.30
N TYR A 266 -18.49 33.47 -16.59
CA TYR A 266 -17.64 32.42 -17.13
C TYR A 266 -16.24 32.45 -16.50
N GLN A 267 -15.63 33.62 -16.33
CA GLN A 267 -14.35 33.76 -15.62
C GLN A 267 -14.45 33.39 -14.14
N ILE A 268 -15.53 33.76 -13.45
CA ILE A 268 -15.79 33.37 -12.05
C ILE A 268 -16.03 31.85 -11.96
N TRP A 269 -16.76 31.26 -12.90
CA TRP A 269 -17.04 29.82 -12.95
C TRP A 269 -15.81 29.00 -13.35
N GLN A 270 -14.98 29.49 -14.28
CA GLN A 270 -13.64 28.95 -14.54
C GLN A 270 -12.73 29.09 -13.31
N GLY A 271 -12.94 30.18 -12.57
CA GLY A 271 -12.31 30.42 -11.29
C GLY A 271 -12.67 29.35 -10.27
N VAL A 272 -13.96 29.10 -10.07
CA VAL A 272 -14.50 28.26 -9.00
C VAL A 272 -14.50 26.76 -9.33
N LEU A 273 -14.80 26.34 -10.56
CA LEU A 273 -15.30 24.98 -10.85
C LEU A 273 -14.26 23.95 -11.31
N ARG A 274 -12.94 24.24 -11.27
CA ARG A 274 -11.94 23.34 -11.88
C ARG A 274 -10.61 23.19 -11.12
N PRO A 275 -10.58 23.07 -9.77
CA PRO A 275 -9.32 22.78 -9.08
C PRO A 275 -8.80 21.40 -9.50
N ALA A 276 -7.48 21.23 -9.51
CA ALA A 276 -6.86 19.90 -9.58
C ALA A 276 -7.08 19.13 -8.27
N SER A 277 -7.15 17.80 -8.33
CA SER A 277 -7.27 16.99 -7.11
C SER A 277 -5.96 17.02 -6.32
N PHE A 278 -5.95 16.64 -5.06
CA PHE A 278 -4.70 16.62 -4.29
C PHE A 278 -3.66 15.65 -4.88
N ALA A 279 -4.12 14.54 -5.46
CA ALA A 279 -3.26 13.59 -6.15
C ALA A 279 -2.68 14.15 -7.47
N GLN A 280 -3.50 14.90 -8.24
CA GLN A 280 -3.04 15.58 -9.44
C GLN A 280 -2.01 16.66 -9.11
N GLU A 281 -2.23 17.46 -8.06
CA GLU A 281 -1.25 18.45 -7.61
C GLU A 281 0.06 17.79 -7.20
N ARG A 282 0.01 16.64 -6.50
CA ARG A 282 1.20 15.88 -6.12
C ARG A 282 2.07 15.56 -7.31
N ILE A 283 1.47 14.88 -8.30
CA ILE A 283 2.19 14.44 -9.49
C ILE A 283 2.73 15.65 -10.25
N TRP A 284 1.94 16.71 -10.38
CA TRP A 284 2.38 17.92 -11.08
C TRP A 284 3.59 18.57 -10.39
N TYR A 285 3.57 18.70 -9.07
CA TYR A 285 4.71 19.23 -8.31
C TYR A 285 5.91 18.29 -8.33
N ASP A 286 5.71 16.97 -8.23
CA ASP A 286 6.79 16.00 -8.34
C ASP A 286 7.50 16.11 -9.70
N THR A 287 6.73 16.24 -10.80
CA THR A 287 7.25 16.47 -12.15
C THR A 287 8.01 17.80 -12.23
N LYS A 288 7.46 18.90 -11.69
CA LYS A 288 8.09 20.23 -11.73
C LYS A 288 9.35 20.35 -10.86
N ILE A 289 9.33 19.82 -9.64
CA ILE A 289 10.40 19.98 -8.65
C ILE A 289 11.62 19.13 -8.98
N ARG A 290 11.43 17.95 -9.59
CA ARG A 290 12.52 17.00 -9.84
C ARG A 290 13.32 17.27 -11.12
N PHE A 291 12.81 18.07 -12.08
CA PHE A 291 13.38 18.12 -13.44
C PHE A 291 13.62 19.52 -14.05
N ASN A 292 13.83 20.55 -13.22
CA ASN A 292 14.01 21.96 -13.64
C ASN A 292 12.77 22.59 -14.31
N GLU A 293 12.64 23.93 -14.22
CA GLU A 293 11.43 24.66 -14.65
C GLU A 293 11.15 24.61 -16.17
N GLU A 294 12.10 24.15 -16.98
CA GLU A 294 12.03 24.14 -18.45
C GLU A 294 11.74 22.75 -19.06
N ASP A 295 12.01 21.64 -18.34
CA ASP A 295 11.81 20.26 -18.82
C ASP A 295 10.66 19.56 -18.06
N TYR A 296 9.41 19.84 -18.48
CA TYR A 296 8.20 19.14 -17.99
C TYR A 296 8.07 17.70 -18.51
N GLN A 297 9.11 17.19 -19.16
CA GLN A 297 9.10 15.91 -19.85
C GLN A 297 9.89 14.89 -19.03
N THR A 298 9.17 13.97 -18.39
CA THR A 298 9.76 12.86 -17.64
C THR A 298 8.91 11.64 -17.90
N ALA A 299 9.52 10.51 -18.23
CA ALA A 299 8.79 9.28 -18.44
C ALA A 299 8.42 8.56 -17.12
N ILE A 300 8.82 9.12 -15.96
CA ILE A 300 8.64 8.49 -14.63
C ILE A 300 7.16 8.30 -14.26
N TYR A 301 6.31 9.20 -14.75
CA TYR A 301 4.86 9.15 -14.55
C TYR A 301 4.11 8.65 -15.80
N ASN A 302 4.79 8.00 -16.74
CA ASN A 302 4.12 7.27 -17.81
C ASN A 302 3.72 5.88 -17.31
N GLU A 303 2.42 5.59 -17.37
CA GLU A 303 1.84 4.27 -17.10
C GLU A 303 1.67 3.52 -18.42
N LEU A 304 2.19 2.29 -18.47
CA LEU A 304 2.08 1.43 -19.64
C LEU A 304 1.02 0.36 -19.40
N LEU A 305 0.09 0.25 -20.35
CA LEU A 305 -0.86 -0.84 -20.45
C LEU A 305 -0.60 -1.59 -21.76
N VAL A 306 -0.17 -2.84 -21.63
CA VAL A 306 0.25 -3.66 -22.78
C VAL A 306 -0.73 -4.80 -22.99
N ILE A 307 -1.24 -4.92 -24.22
CA ILE A 307 -2.19 -5.94 -24.63
C ILE A 307 -1.55 -6.77 -25.75
N GLN A 308 -1.56 -8.09 -25.61
CA GLN A 308 -1.18 -8.99 -26.70
C GLN A 308 -2.44 -9.54 -27.37
N VAL A 309 -2.44 -9.52 -28.69
CA VAL A 309 -3.53 -10.00 -29.52
C VAL A 309 -3.19 -11.40 -30.01
N GLU A 310 -3.83 -12.41 -29.43
CA GLU A 310 -3.53 -13.81 -29.73
C GLU A 310 -4.12 -14.25 -31.07
N THR A 311 -5.36 -13.83 -31.37
CA THR A 311 -6.01 -14.18 -32.65
C THR A 311 -6.80 -13.00 -33.22
N GLY A 312 -6.79 -12.89 -34.55
CA GLY A 312 -7.48 -11.84 -35.29
C GLY A 312 -6.59 -10.65 -35.67
N ASN A 313 -7.03 -9.90 -36.68
CA ASN A 313 -6.30 -8.74 -37.18
C ASN A 313 -6.85 -7.45 -36.57
N VAL A 314 -5.99 -6.70 -35.87
CA VAL A 314 -6.36 -5.37 -35.36
C VAL A 314 -6.63 -4.42 -36.52
N SER A 315 -7.88 -3.99 -36.70
CA SER A 315 -8.22 -2.88 -37.59
C SER A 315 -7.80 -1.55 -36.95
N ILE A 316 -6.84 -0.87 -37.59
CA ILE A 316 -6.30 0.42 -37.12
C ILE A 316 -7.41 1.48 -37.06
N ASN A 317 -8.26 1.56 -38.08
CA ASN A 317 -9.33 2.56 -38.12
C ASN A 317 -10.35 2.35 -37.00
N ARG A 318 -10.77 1.09 -36.76
CA ARG A 318 -11.65 0.75 -35.64
C ARG A 318 -11.02 1.10 -34.29
N LEU A 319 -9.74 0.79 -34.13
CA LEU A 319 -8.99 1.06 -32.91
C LEU A 319 -8.91 2.57 -32.64
N LYS A 320 -8.58 3.37 -33.65
CA LYS A 320 -8.54 4.84 -33.57
C LYS A 320 -9.90 5.43 -33.20
N CYS A 321 -10.97 4.99 -33.87
CA CYS A 321 -12.32 5.45 -33.55
C CYS A 321 -12.73 5.08 -32.12
N ALA A 322 -12.42 3.86 -31.67
CA ALA A 322 -12.71 3.40 -30.32
C ALA A 322 -11.96 4.24 -29.27
N ILE A 323 -10.66 4.50 -29.47
CA ILE A 323 -9.86 5.33 -28.56
C ILE A 323 -10.43 6.77 -28.49
N ASN A 324 -10.75 7.38 -29.63
CA ASN A 324 -11.35 8.72 -29.66
C ASN A 324 -12.68 8.77 -28.88
N GLU A 325 -13.48 7.71 -28.96
CA GLU A 325 -14.74 7.62 -28.22
C GLU A 325 -14.52 7.46 -26.69
N VAL A 326 -13.49 6.73 -26.28
CA VAL A 326 -13.10 6.66 -24.85
C VAL A 326 -12.62 8.03 -24.36
N ILE A 327 -11.79 8.74 -25.13
CA ILE A 327 -11.35 10.12 -24.84
C ILE A 327 -12.55 11.09 -24.76
N ARG A 328 -13.58 10.88 -25.60
CA ARG A 328 -14.83 11.66 -25.54
C ARG A 328 -15.54 11.45 -24.22
N LYS A 329 -15.72 10.18 -23.83
CA LYS A 329 -16.48 9.75 -22.66
C LYS A 329 -15.82 10.19 -21.34
N HIS A 330 -14.49 10.07 -21.26
CA HIS A 330 -13.70 10.38 -20.07
C HIS A 330 -12.90 11.67 -20.27
N THR A 331 -13.41 12.79 -19.76
CA THR A 331 -12.80 14.10 -20.03
C THR A 331 -11.38 14.25 -19.47
N VAL A 332 -11.03 13.47 -18.44
CA VAL A 332 -9.71 13.50 -17.79
C VAL A 332 -8.58 13.18 -18.77
N LEU A 333 -8.82 12.31 -19.76
CA LEU A 333 -7.82 11.95 -20.78
C LEU A 333 -7.49 13.11 -21.73
N ARG A 334 -8.35 14.13 -21.77
CA ARG A 334 -8.18 15.36 -22.55
C ARG A 334 -8.10 16.62 -21.68
N THR A 335 -7.55 16.50 -20.48
CA THR A 335 -7.45 17.59 -19.49
C THR A 335 -6.01 18.03 -19.30
N ALA A 336 -5.74 19.31 -19.57
CA ALA A 336 -4.47 19.95 -19.21
C ALA A 336 -4.51 20.42 -17.75
N ILE A 337 -3.36 20.41 -17.07
CA ILE A 337 -3.22 20.89 -15.69
C ILE A 337 -2.20 22.02 -15.68
N MET A 338 -2.66 23.22 -15.29
CA MET A 338 -1.83 24.43 -15.33
C MET A 338 -1.96 25.22 -14.03
N TYR A 339 -0.87 25.87 -13.63
CA TYR A 339 -0.86 26.77 -12.48
C TYR A 339 -1.53 28.10 -12.86
N ASP A 340 -2.53 28.51 -12.09
CA ASP A 340 -3.14 29.83 -12.22
C ASP A 340 -2.50 30.79 -11.20
N PRO A 341 -1.69 31.76 -11.66
CA PRO A 341 -1.00 32.69 -10.77
C PRO A 341 -1.95 33.63 -10.03
N ASN A 342 -3.18 33.84 -10.51
CA ASN A 342 -4.14 34.74 -9.84
C ASN A 342 -4.81 34.08 -8.65
N GLU A 343 -4.98 32.77 -8.68
CA GLU A 343 -5.62 31.99 -7.61
C GLU A 343 -4.62 31.15 -6.80
N GLU A 344 -3.34 31.24 -7.13
CA GLU A 344 -2.24 30.54 -6.48
C GLU A 344 -2.47 29.01 -6.37
N ARG A 345 -3.09 28.41 -7.39
CA ARG A 345 -3.46 26.98 -7.38
C ARG A 345 -3.46 26.35 -8.76
N LEU A 346 -3.41 25.01 -8.80
CA LEU A 346 -3.49 24.24 -10.04
C LEU A 346 -4.95 24.06 -10.49
N LYS A 347 -5.18 24.26 -11.79
CA LYS A 347 -6.49 24.14 -12.44
C LYS A 347 -6.49 23.14 -13.59
N GLN A 348 -7.66 22.57 -13.82
CA GLN A 348 -7.94 21.63 -14.89
C GLN A 348 -8.58 22.35 -16.10
N TYR A 349 -7.98 22.17 -17.28
CA TYR A 349 -8.43 22.74 -18.55
C TYR A 349 -8.79 21.61 -19.51
N ILE A 350 -10.08 21.31 -19.61
CA ILE A 350 -10.60 20.27 -20.50
C ILE A 350 -10.60 20.80 -21.94
N LYS A 351 -9.82 20.18 -22.83
CA LYS A 351 -9.79 20.53 -24.26
C LYS A 351 -11.13 20.18 -24.93
N PRO A 352 -11.77 21.08 -25.70
CA PRO A 352 -13.06 20.80 -26.34
C PRO A 352 -12.95 19.68 -27.38
N MET A 353 -14.06 18.98 -27.63
CA MET A 353 -14.14 18.00 -28.73
C MET A 353 -14.45 18.71 -30.06
N PRO A 354 -13.85 18.26 -31.19
CA PRO A 354 -14.25 18.73 -32.52
C PRO A 354 -15.74 18.45 -32.77
N SER A 355 -16.44 19.42 -33.36
CA SER A 355 -17.90 19.38 -33.56
C SER A 355 -18.41 18.33 -34.55
N LEU A 356 -17.51 17.67 -35.30
CA LEU A 356 -17.77 16.43 -36.03
C LEU A 356 -16.49 15.55 -35.95
N PRO A 357 -16.58 14.29 -35.50
CA PRO A 357 -15.50 13.33 -35.72
C PRO A 357 -15.49 13.00 -37.23
N THR A 358 -14.87 13.84 -38.04
CA THR A 358 -14.41 13.40 -39.37
C THR A 358 -13.40 12.28 -39.14
N THR A 359 -13.49 11.22 -39.95
CA THR A 359 -12.67 9.99 -39.91
C THR A 359 -11.15 10.20 -40.04
N SER A 360 -10.63 11.43 -39.98
CA SER A 360 -9.26 11.79 -40.33
C SER A 360 -8.47 12.57 -39.28
N THR A 361 -9.01 12.86 -38.08
CA THR A 361 -8.25 13.58 -37.04
C THR A 361 -8.25 12.81 -35.73
N ASP A 362 -7.12 12.18 -35.43
CA ASP A 362 -6.86 11.52 -34.16
C ASP A 362 -6.59 12.57 -33.07
N LEU A 363 -7.20 12.40 -31.90
CA LEU A 363 -6.98 13.30 -30.75
C LEU A 363 -5.69 12.99 -29.98
N PHE A 364 -4.99 11.93 -30.37
CA PHE A 364 -3.89 11.31 -29.65
C PHE A 364 -2.82 10.84 -30.65
N SER A 365 -1.61 10.60 -30.17
CA SER A 365 -0.53 10.04 -30.99
C SER A 365 -0.73 8.55 -31.21
N PHE A 366 -0.59 8.11 -32.46
CA PHE A 366 -0.75 6.71 -32.86
C PHE A 366 0.42 6.28 -33.75
N ASP A 367 1.26 5.39 -33.22
CA ASP A 367 2.42 4.85 -33.94
C ASP A 367 2.20 3.39 -34.35
N VAL A 368 2.84 2.99 -35.44
CA VAL A 368 2.87 1.59 -35.89
C VAL A 368 4.30 1.19 -36.20
N THR A 369 4.79 0.14 -35.52
CA THR A 369 6.06 -0.49 -35.84
C THR A 369 5.83 -1.92 -36.29
N HIS A 370 6.77 -2.43 -37.08
CA HIS A 370 6.79 -3.81 -37.53
C HIS A 370 8.08 -4.45 -37.03
N THR A 371 7.97 -5.62 -36.41
CA THR A 371 9.11 -6.30 -35.79
C THR A 371 9.02 -7.81 -35.99
N SER A 372 10.13 -8.49 -35.77
CA SER A 372 10.18 -9.95 -35.76
C SER A 372 9.54 -10.52 -34.48
N SER A 373 9.37 -11.84 -34.41
CA SER A 373 8.92 -12.53 -33.19
C SER A 373 10.02 -12.66 -32.12
N ASP A 374 11.17 -11.98 -32.28
CA ASP A 374 12.25 -11.97 -31.29
C ASP A 374 11.83 -11.19 -30.03
N GLU A 375 11.75 -11.90 -28.91
CA GLU A 375 11.37 -11.32 -27.61
C GLU A 375 12.31 -10.21 -27.15
N LYS A 376 13.60 -10.27 -27.51
CA LYS A 376 14.56 -9.22 -27.13
C LYS A 376 14.26 -7.91 -27.85
N GLU A 377 13.86 -8.00 -29.13
CA GLU A 377 13.50 -6.84 -29.93
C GLU A 377 12.23 -6.19 -29.40
N ILE A 378 11.21 -7.00 -29.09
CA ILE A 378 9.95 -6.54 -28.47
C ILE A 378 10.23 -5.86 -27.12
N ASN A 379 11.02 -6.49 -26.24
CA ASN A 379 11.34 -5.91 -24.94
C ASN A 379 12.14 -4.61 -25.05
N HIS A 380 13.00 -4.49 -26.07
CA HIS A 380 13.73 -3.26 -26.34
C HIS A 380 12.78 -2.13 -26.74
N ILE A 381 11.85 -2.38 -27.67
CA ILE A 381 10.83 -1.40 -28.08
C ILE A 381 9.97 -0.97 -26.88
N LEU A 382 9.56 -1.91 -26.03
CA LEU A 382 8.77 -1.60 -24.82
C LEU A 382 9.56 -0.73 -23.83
N ALA A 383 10.85 -1.01 -23.62
CA ALA A 383 11.70 -0.22 -22.75
C ALA A 383 11.98 1.19 -23.33
N GLU A 384 12.16 1.30 -24.64
CA GLU A 384 12.32 2.59 -25.33
C GLU A 384 11.05 3.45 -25.19
N GLU A 385 9.87 2.87 -25.41
CA GLU A 385 8.60 3.58 -25.22
C GLU A 385 8.35 3.98 -23.76
N GLN A 386 8.74 3.12 -22.80
CA GLN A 386 8.65 3.44 -21.38
C GLN A 386 9.55 4.60 -20.97
N THR A 387 10.69 4.78 -21.64
CA THR A 387 11.66 5.84 -21.37
C THR A 387 11.51 7.04 -22.29
N ASN A 388 10.53 7.03 -23.19
CA ASN A 388 10.32 8.10 -24.15
C ASN A 388 9.74 9.35 -23.48
N ILE A 389 10.65 10.28 -23.20
CA ILE A 389 10.42 11.56 -22.51
C ILE A 389 9.48 12.49 -23.30
N SER A 390 9.46 12.41 -24.63
CA SER A 390 8.71 13.33 -25.51
C SER A 390 7.19 13.07 -25.61
N SER A 391 6.66 12.09 -24.88
CA SER A 391 5.41 11.42 -25.29
C SER A 391 4.12 12.05 -24.75
N LEU A 392 4.09 12.60 -23.52
CA LEU A 392 2.87 13.13 -22.89
C LEU A 392 3.16 14.29 -21.93
N SER A 393 2.71 15.50 -22.28
CA SER A 393 2.79 16.67 -21.42
C SER A 393 1.46 16.95 -20.72
N VAL A 394 1.52 17.19 -19.40
CA VAL A 394 0.36 17.64 -18.61
C VAL A 394 -0.20 18.98 -19.06
N LEU A 395 0.59 19.78 -19.79
CA LEU A 395 0.18 21.08 -20.33
C LEU A 395 -0.58 20.95 -21.64
N ASP A 396 -0.30 19.90 -22.42
CA ASP A 396 -0.95 19.66 -23.72
C ASP A 396 -2.36 19.12 -23.54
N GLY A 397 -2.67 18.49 -22.41
CA GLY A 397 -4.02 18.01 -22.13
C GLY A 397 -4.54 16.97 -23.09
N ILE A 398 -3.67 16.18 -23.72
CA ILE A 398 -3.99 14.86 -24.27
C ILE A 398 -3.03 13.90 -23.56
N LEU A 399 -3.57 13.03 -22.71
CA LEU A 399 -2.80 12.26 -21.73
C LEU A 399 -2.77 10.76 -22.06
N LEU A 400 -2.90 10.44 -23.36
CA LEU A 400 -2.90 9.09 -23.91
C LEU A 400 -2.13 9.06 -25.24
N ARG A 401 -1.26 8.05 -25.40
CA ARG A 401 -0.62 7.66 -26.67
C ARG A 401 -0.85 6.16 -26.90
N CYS A 402 -0.98 5.77 -28.15
CA CYS A 402 -1.09 4.36 -28.55
C CYS A 402 0.03 4.00 -29.51
N HIS A 403 0.66 2.85 -29.31
CA HIS A 403 1.63 2.28 -30.23
C HIS A 403 1.23 0.84 -30.55
N LEU A 404 0.93 0.56 -31.81
CA LEU A 404 0.66 -0.79 -32.30
C LEU A 404 1.94 -1.41 -32.88
N ILE A 405 2.40 -2.50 -32.27
CA ILE A 405 3.53 -3.28 -32.75
C ILE A 405 2.98 -4.50 -33.51
N ARG A 406 3.26 -4.56 -34.80
CA ARG A 406 2.88 -5.68 -35.68
C ARG A 406 3.98 -6.73 -35.67
N VAL A 407 3.67 -7.90 -35.14
CA VAL A 407 4.63 -9.01 -35.02
C VAL A 407 4.44 -9.99 -36.17
N HIS A 408 5.54 -10.34 -36.83
CA HIS A 408 5.56 -11.29 -37.95
C HIS A 408 6.36 -12.55 -37.59
N GLU A 409 5.89 -13.74 -38.01
CA GLU A 409 6.70 -14.97 -37.91
C GLU A 409 7.84 -14.98 -38.95
N ASN A 410 9.07 -15.21 -38.47
CA ASN A 410 10.29 -15.52 -39.22
C ASN A 410 10.29 -15.28 -40.74
N SER A 411 10.65 -14.08 -41.14
CA SER A 411 11.00 -13.74 -42.51
C SER A 411 12.51 -13.88 -42.75
N SER A 412 12.98 -15.12 -42.87
CA SER A 412 14.19 -15.41 -43.67
C SER A 412 13.98 -15.08 -45.16
N ALA A 413 12.76 -14.69 -45.56
CA ALA A 413 12.37 -14.27 -46.90
C ALA A 413 12.59 -12.76 -47.21
N PHE A 414 12.84 -11.87 -46.23
CA PHE A 414 12.97 -10.43 -46.56
C PHE A 414 14.26 -10.05 -47.28
N LYS A 415 15.27 -10.94 -47.32
CA LYS A 415 16.61 -10.55 -47.78
C LYS A 415 16.96 -10.87 -49.23
N ASN A 416 16.20 -11.65 -50.02
CA ASN A 416 16.70 -12.07 -51.35
C ASN A 416 15.66 -12.50 -52.42
N GLU A 417 14.44 -11.94 -52.51
CA GLU A 417 13.61 -12.14 -53.72
C GLU A 417 12.89 -10.86 -54.21
N PRO A 418 12.97 -10.49 -55.50
CA PRO A 418 12.39 -9.24 -56.02
C PRO A 418 10.87 -9.23 -56.24
N ASN A 419 10.13 -10.31 -55.93
CA ASN A 419 8.74 -10.50 -56.38
C ASN A 419 7.75 -10.91 -55.27
N VAL A 420 7.73 -10.21 -54.13
CA VAL A 420 6.60 -10.32 -53.17
C VAL A 420 5.81 -9.01 -53.22
N GLU A 421 4.83 -8.94 -54.13
CA GLU A 421 3.98 -7.75 -54.35
C GLU A 421 2.73 -7.66 -53.45
N SER A 422 2.56 -8.52 -52.43
CA SER A 422 1.48 -8.31 -51.47
C SER A 422 1.84 -8.74 -50.05
N ILE A 423 1.80 -7.77 -49.14
CA ILE A 423 1.92 -7.91 -47.68
C ILE A 423 0.75 -8.73 -47.08
N SER A 424 -0.24 -9.12 -47.88
CA SER A 424 -1.46 -9.83 -47.45
C SER A 424 -1.24 -11.26 -46.97
N ASP A 425 -0.13 -11.90 -47.34
CA ASP A 425 0.06 -13.34 -47.13
C ASP A 425 0.92 -13.66 -45.89
N ILE A 426 1.29 -12.65 -45.10
CA ILE A 426 1.99 -12.83 -43.83
C ILE A 426 0.95 -13.21 -42.76
N LEU A 427 1.08 -14.42 -42.19
CA LEU A 427 0.34 -14.81 -40.99
C LEU A 427 0.78 -13.88 -39.84
N ARG A 428 -0.11 -12.95 -39.47
CA ARG A 428 0.04 -12.11 -38.28
C ARG A 428 -0.40 -12.92 -37.07
N ILE A 429 0.52 -13.14 -36.15
CA ILE A 429 0.24 -13.80 -34.86
C ILE A 429 0.92 -12.92 -33.81
N ASN A 430 0.19 -12.54 -32.75
CA ASN A 430 0.71 -11.80 -31.60
C ASN A 430 0.98 -10.29 -31.81
N ASP A 431 0.09 -9.55 -32.48
CA ASP A 431 0.17 -8.07 -32.45
C ASP A 431 0.18 -7.57 -30.98
N ILE A 432 0.98 -6.56 -30.68
CA ILE A 432 1.05 -5.96 -29.35
C ILE A 432 0.52 -4.53 -29.44
N ILE A 433 -0.42 -4.18 -28.56
CA ILE A 433 -0.96 -2.83 -28.43
C ILE A 433 -0.45 -2.25 -27.12
N LEU A 434 0.32 -1.19 -27.23
CA LEU A 434 0.84 -0.43 -26.10
C LEU A 434 0.02 0.86 -25.95
N PHE A 435 -0.60 1.03 -24.79
CA PHE A 435 -1.18 2.30 -24.37
C PHE A 435 -0.29 2.93 -23.32
N ILE A 436 0.01 4.22 -23.50
CA ILE A 436 0.82 5.01 -22.60
C ILE A 436 -0.07 6.12 -22.07
N PHE A 437 -0.21 6.21 -20.75
CA PHE A 437 -1.00 7.24 -20.08
C PHE A 437 -0.11 8.07 -19.17
N HIS A 438 -0.40 9.36 -19.03
CA HIS A 438 0.21 10.12 -17.95
C HIS A 438 -0.53 9.82 -16.64
N HIS A 439 0.20 9.40 -15.60
CA HIS A 439 -0.35 8.93 -14.32
C HIS A 439 -1.26 9.95 -13.62
N VAL A 440 -1.10 11.25 -13.94
CA VAL A 440 -1.98 12.34 -13.48
C VAL A 440 -3.46 12.17 -13.86
N ALA A 441 -3.76 11.35 -14.88
CA ALA A 441 -5.12 11.08 -15.36
C ALA A 441 -5.49 9.59 -15.28
N PHE A 442 -4.59 8.71 -14.84
CA PHE A 442 -4.77 7.28 -14.96
C PHE A 442 -4.12 6.54 -13.79
N ASP A 443 -4.87 5.68 -13.11
CA ASP A 443 -4.39 4.80 -12.03
C ASP A 443 -4.62 3.31 -12.35
N ALA A 444 -4.15 2.41 -11.49
CA ALA A 444 -4.28 0.96 -11.72
C ALA A 444 -5.74 0.51 -11.94
N SER A 445 -6.70 1.07 -11.19
CA SER A 445 -8.13 0.77 -11.38
C SER A 445 -8.70 1.33 -12.69
N SER A 446 -8.10 2.38 -13.25
CA SER A 446 -8.50 2.95 -14.54
C SER A 446 -8.24 1.99 -15.71
N ALA A 447 -7.29 1.05 -15.59
CA ALA A 447 -6.98 0.05 -16.62
C ALA A 447 -8.19 -0.80 -16.98
N GLU A 448 -8.90 -1.36 -15.98
CA GLU A 448 -10.10 -2.18 -16.22
C GLU A 448 -11.21 -1.36 -16.90
N ILE A 449 -11.42 -0.12 -16.45
CA ILE A 449 -12.46 0.76 -16.97
C ILE A 449 -12.17 1.13 -18.43
N PHE A 450 -10.91 1.48 -18.73
CA PHE A 450 -10.45 1.81 -20.07
C PHE A 450 -10.64 0.63 -21.03
N LEU A 451 -10.20 -0.56 -20.64
CA LEU A 451 -10.32 -1.76 -21.48
C LEU A 451 -11.77 -2.11 -21.78
N ASN A 452 -12.65 -2.03 -20.78
CA ASN A 452 -14.07 -2.29 -20.95
C ASN A 452 -14.73 -1.29 -21.94
N ASP A 453 -14.42 0.00 -21.81
CA ASP A 453 -14.97 1.02 -22.70
C ASP A 453 -14.36 0.95 -24.11
N LEU A 454 -13.06 0.67 -24.21
CA LEU A 454 -12.38 0.46 -25.48
C LEU A 454 -12.99 -0.74 -26.21
N TYR A 455 -13.24 -1.83 -25.51
CA TYR A 455 -13.89 -3.02 -26.06
C TYR A 455 -15.26 -2.68 -26.64
N LEU A 456 -16.13 -2.05 -25.84
CA LEU A 456 -17.48 -1.70 -26.26
C LEU A 456 -17.46 -0.76 -27.46
N ALA A 457 -16.59 0.26 -27.44
CA ALA A 457 -16.45 1.17 -28.57
C ALA A 457 -15.92 0.45 -29.82
N TYR A 458 -14.97 -0.47 -29.69
CA TYR A 458 -14.42 -1.22 -30.81
C TYR A 458 -15.45 -2.13 -31.50
N GLU A 459 -16.27 -2.84 -30.71
CA GLU A 459 -17.36 -3.68 -31.23
C GLU A 459 -18.42 -2.87 -31.96
N LEU A 460 -18.64 -1.63 -31.52
CA LEU A 460 -19.61 -0.72 -32.10
C LEU A 460 -19.02 0.17 -33.21
N ASP A 461 -17.85 -0.17 -33.79
CA ASP A 461 -17.20 0.65 -34.83
C ASP A 461 -16.89 2.10 -34.40
N GLY A 462 -16.64 2.31 -33.11
CA GLY A 462 -16.43 3.63 -32.50
C GLY A 462 -17.71 4.45 -32.37
N GLN A 463 -18.90 3.82 -32.38
CA GLN A 463 -20.16 4.52 -32.10
C GLN A 463 -20.26 4.96 -30.63
N TYR A 464 -21.19 5.89 -30.42
CA TYR A 464 -21.41 6.59 -29.16
C TYR A 464 -21.64 5.67 -27.95
N LEU A 465 -20.77 5.77 -26.96
CA LEU A 465 -20.95 5.23 -25.62
C LEU A 465 -21.81 6.15 -24.76
N SER A 466 -22.61 5.57 -23.87
CA SER A 466 -23.44 6.35 -22.94
C SER A 466 -22.59 7.29 -22.07
N PRO A 467 -23.02 8.54 -21.86
CA PRO A 467 -22.27 9.52 -21.08
C PRO A 467 -22.22 9.11 -19.60
N LEU A 468 -21.16 9.51 -18.90
CA LEU A 468 -21.04 9.31 -17.46
C LEU A 468 -21.86 10.34 -16.70
N ALA A 469 -22.44 9.94 -15.57
CA ALA A 469 -23.17 10.83 -14.67
C ALA A 469 -22.26 11.83 -13.95
N LEU A 470 -21.02 11.43 -13.69
CA LEU A 470 -19.96 12.24 -13.10
C LEU A 470 -18.72 12.18 -13.98
N GLN A 471 -17.92 13.22 -13.92
CA GLN A 471 -16.58 13.29 -14.49
C GLN A 471 -15.56 13.43 -13.35
N TYR A 472 -14.28 13.14 -13.64
CA TYR A 472 -13.21 13.24 -12.65
C TYR A 472 -13.11 14.64 -12.00
N ILE A 473 -13.44 15.68 -12.77
CA ILE A 473 -13.43 17.06 -12.28
C ILE A 473 -14.44 17.30 -11.13
N ASP A 474 -15.57 16.59 -11.14
CA ASP A 474 -16.58 16.66 -10.08
C ASP A 474 -16.06 16.05 -8.80
N PHE A 475 -15.32 14.93 -8.90
CA PHE A 475 -14.61 14.33 -7.77
C PHE A 475 -13.55 15.28 -7.21
N SER A 476 -12.76 15.91 -8.07
CA SER A 476 -11.71 16.86 -7.66
C SER A 476 -12.29 18.04 -6.85
N GLN A 477 -13.41 18.61 -7.32
CA GLN A 477 -14.10 19.66 -6.59
C GLN A 477 -14.63 19.15 -5.24
N TYR A 478 -15.30 18.00 -5.24
CA TYR A 478 -15.80 17.39 -4.02
C TYR A 478 -14.68 17.13 -2.99
N GLU A 479 -13.53 16.61 -3.43
CA GLU A 479 -12.38 16.36 -2.56
C GLU A 479 -11.86 17.64 -1.90
N ARG A 480 -11.87 18.78 -2.61
CA ARG A 480 -11.45 20.08 -2.10
C ARG A 480 -12.39 20.67 -1.06
N ASP A 481 -13.67 20.34 -1.17
CA ASP A 481 -14.72 20.87 -0.28
C ASP A 481 -14.92 20.01 0.98
N LEU A 482 -14.27 18.85 1.06
CA LEU A 482 -14.35 17.97 2.24
C LEU A 482 -13.72 18.62 3.48
N ASP A 483 -14.44 18.57 4.60
CA ASP A 483 -13.85 18.87 5.91
C ASP A 483 -12.93 17.73 6.35
N MET A 484 -11.64 18.02 6.33
CA MET A 484 -10.57 17.09 6.67
C MET A 484 -10.03 17.26 8.11
N SER A 485 -10.69 18.05 8.96
CA SER A 485 -10.20 18.38 10.31
C SER A 485 -9.90 17.16 11.18
N VAL A 486 -10.82 16.19 11.21
CA VAL A 486 -10.65 14.93 11.98
C VAL A 486 -9.45 14.12 11.48
N SER A 487 -9.31 13.98 10.16
CA SER A 487 -8.19 13.26 9.56
C SER A 487 -6.86 13.99 9.78
N LYS A 488 -6.86 15.33 9.71
CA LYS A 488 -5.69 16.15 10.04
C LYS A 488 -5.23 15.94 11.48
N ASP A 489 -6.15 15.88 12.44
CA ASP A 489 -5.81 15.62 13.84
C ASP A 489 -5.34 14.20 14.10
N TYR A 490 -5.89 13.21 13.40
CA TYR A 490 -5.36 11.85 13.39
C TYR A 490 -3.91 11.83 12.91
N TRP A 491 -3.64 12.34 11.71
CA TRP A 491 -2.30 12.33 11.12
C TRP A 491 -1.31 13.16 11.93
N ARG A 492 -1.72 14.30 12.49
CA ARG A 492 -0.87 15.08 13.40
C ARG A 492 -0.42 14.25 14.60
N ARG A 493 -1.31 13.48 15.22
CA ARG A 493 -0.97 12.58 16.34
C ARG A 493 -0.07 11.43 15.90
N GLN A 494 -0.35 10.82 14.75
CA GLN A 494 0.52 9.78 14.19
C GLN A 494 1.94 10.30 13.94
N MET A 495 2.06 11.51 13.33
CA MET A 495 3.36 12.14 13.09
C MET A 495 4.09 12.51 14.40
N LEU A 496 3.37 12.87 15.47
CA LEU A 496 3.95 13.09 16.81
C LEU A 496 4.52 11.82 17.44
N ASN A 497 3.87 10.68 17.23
CA ASN A 497 4.32 9.40 17.77
C ASN A 497 5.60 8.89 17.09
N ILE A 498 5.97 9.48 15.96
CA ILE A 498 7.14 9.12 15.17
C ILE A 498 8.29 10.12 15.21
N LYS A 499 8.31 11.00 16.22
CA LYS A 499 9.48 11.84 16.49
C LYS A 499 10.73 10.94 16.62
N ASN A 500 11.78 11.28 15.88
CA ASN A 500 13.05 10.56 15.80
C ASN A 500 12.98 9.16 15.15
N ILE A 501 12.13 8.95 14.14
CA ILE A 501 12.41 7.87 13.19
C ILE A 501 13.76 8.19 12.54
N ASN A 502 14.77 7.36 12.83
CA ASN A 502 15.99 7.37 12.04
C ASN A 502 15.60 7.03 10.60
N PRO A 503 16.07 7.78 9.59
CA PRO A 503 15.84 7.41 8.20
C PRO A 503 16.27 5.94 8.00
N ILE A 504 15.45 5.18 7.27
CA ILE A 504 15.77 3.82 6.83
C ILE A 504 17.03 3.93 5.96
N GLU A 505 18.18 3.59 6.53
CA GLU A 505 19.41 3.38 5.78
C GLU A 505 19.35 1.98 5.16
N LEU A 506 18.76 1.89 3.97
CA LEU A 506 18.85 0.67 3.16
C LEU A 506 20.31 0.45 2.74
N PRO A 507 20.72 -0.80 2.45
CA PRO A 507 22.07 -1.10 1.97
C PRO A 507 22.26 -0.61 0.53
N TYR A 508 22.42 0.69 0.35
CA TYR A 508 22.67 1.33 -0.94
C TYR A 508 24.10 1.01 -1.42
N ASP A 509 24.25 0.69 -2.70
CA ASP A 509 25.57 0.46 -3.33
C ASP A 509 26.21 1.77 -3.80
N HIS A 510 25.38 2.79 -4.04
CA HIS A 510 25.79 4.10 -4.50
C HIS A 510 25.40 5.19 -3.49
N LYS A 511 26.06 6.35 -3.56
CA LYS A 511 25.77 7.47 -2.66
C LYS A 511 24.30 7.85 -2.78
N HIS A 512 23.62 7.91 -1.64
CA HIS A 512 22.26 8.44 -1.55
C HIS A 512 22.30 9.98 -1.72
N GLU A 513 22.46 10.45 -2.97
CA GLU A 513 22.36 11.86 -3.31
C GLU A 513 20.90 12.34 -3.26
N LEU A 514 20.70 13.66 -3.12
CA LEU A 514 19.38 14.29 -3.03
C LEU A 514 18.48 13.87 -4.20
N GLN A 515 17.18 13.64 -3.95
CA GLN A 515 16.20 13.18 -4.95
C GLN A 515 16.19 13.94 -6.30
N ARG A 516 16.70 15.18 -6.33
CA ARG A 516 16.74 16.06 -7.51
C ARG A 516 17.70 15.60 -8.62
N THR A 517 18.60 14.64 -8.36
CA THR A 517 19.53 14.11 -9.38
C THR A 517 19.14 12.74 -9.91
N ARG A 518 18.00 12.18 -9.48
CA ARG A 518 17.60 10.82 -9.86
C ARG A 518 17.02 10.76 -11.26
N THR A 519 17.46 9.76 -12.02
CA THR A 519 17.04 9.51 -13.40
C THR A 519 15.69 8.83 -13.49
N GLY A 520 15.23 8.21 -12.39
CA GLY A 520 14.02 7.39 -12.35
C GLY A 520 14.19 6.02 -12.99
N LYS A 521 15.40 5.66 -13.42
CA LYS A 521 15.69 4.32 -13.97
C LYS A 521 15.49 3.26 -12.90
N GLY A 522 14.76 2.23 -13.28
CA GLY A 522 14.40 1.12 -12.42
C GLY A 522 14.80 -0.22 -13.01
N SER A 523 14.78 -1.21 -12.14
CA SER A 523 14.81 -2.63 -12.49
C SER A 523 14.01 -3.40 -11.43
N SER A 524 13.82 -4.70 -11.65
CA SER A 524 13.07 -5.57 -10.75
C SER A 524 13.78 -6.90 -10.53
N VAL A 525 13.63 -7.46 -9.33
CA VAL A 525 14.01 -8.83 -9.01
C VAL A 525 12.80 -9.58 -8.45
N GLN A 526 12.50 -10.72 -9.05
CA GLN A 526 11.44 -11.61 -8.60
C GLN A 526 11.81 -12.39 -7.34
N ILE A 527 10.83 -12.58 -6.47
CA ILE A 527 10.90 -13.38 -5.26
C ILE A 527 10.22 -14.72 -5.54
N ASN A 528 11.02 -15.77 -5.72
CA ASN A 528 10.55 -17.09 -6.13
C ASN A 528 9.91 -17.86 -4.98
N LEU A 529 8.59 -17.73 -4.78
CA LEU A 529 7.84 -18.53 -3.80
C LEU A 529 7.28 -19.81 -4.42
N GLN A 530 7.43 -20.94 -3.71
CA GLN A 530 6.76 -22.18 -4.08
C GLN A 530 5.26 -22.11 -3.79
N SER A 531 4.44 -22.79 -4.60
CA SER A 531 2.97 -22.82 -4.45
C SER A 531 2.51 -23.34 -3.09
N THR A 532 3.26 -24.27 -2.49
CA THR A 532 3.01 -24.80 -1.14
C THR A 532 3.09 -23.70 -0.08
N LEU A 533 4.12 -22.86 -0.15
CA LEU A 533 4.35 -21.74 0.77
C LEU A 533 3.30 -20.63 0.58
N ILE A 534 2.95 -20.32 -0.67
CA ILE A 534 1.87 -19.37 -0.99
C ILE A 534 0.55 -19.82 -0.35
N ASN A 535 0.18 -21.10 -0.50
CA ASN A 535 -1.04 -21.65 0.10
C ASN A 535 -1.02 -21.59 1.64
N GLN A 536 0.15 -21.79 2.26
CA GLN A 536 0.30 -21.64 3.72
C GLN A 536 0.09 -20.19 4.15
N MET A 537 0.66 -19.22 3.44
CA MET A 537 0.47 -17.79 3.70
C MET A 537 -1.01 -17.40 3.58
N LEU A 538 -1.68 -17.81 2.50
CA LEU A 538 -3.09 -17.50 2.27
C LEU A 538 -4.00 -18.11 3.34
N ARG A 539 -3.78 -19.39 3.68
CA ARG A 539 -4.54 -20.06 4.74
C ARG A 539 -4.33 -19.39 6.09
N TYR A 540 -3.09 -19.01 6.41
CA TYR A 540 -2.78 -18.34 7.66
C TYR A 540 -3.42 -16.94 7.73
N ALA A 541 -3.45 -16.19 6.62
CA ALA A 541 -4.18 -14.92 6.56
C ALA A 541 -5.69 -15.12 6.83
N GLU A 542 -6.29 -16.16 6.26
CA GLU A 542 -7.69 -16.53 6.48
C GLU A 542 -7.96 -16.94 7.94
N GLU A 543 -7.12 -17.81 8.51
CA GLU A 543 -7.20 -18.27 9.91
C GLU A 543 -7.12 -17.11 10.91
N ARG A 544 -6.25 -16.12 10.65
CA ARG A 544 -6.08 -14.92 11.48
C ARG A 544 -7.03 -13.78 11.11
N LYS A 545 -7.88 -13.95 10.10
CA LYS A 545 -8.84 -12.93 9.60
C LYS A 545 -8.17 -11.60 9.23
N VAL A 546 -7.01 -11.69 8.59
CA VAL A 546 -6.25 -10.54 8.07
C VAL A 546 -6.24 -10.56 6.55
N THR A 547 -6.05 -9.39 5.94
CA THR A 547 -5.86 -9.29 4.48
C THR A 547 -4.46 -9.74 4.09
N LEU A 548 -4.29 -10.14 2.82
CA LEU A 548 -2.96 -10.45 2.27
C LEU A 548 -2.01 -9.25 2.39
N PHE A 549 -2.51 -8.03 2.21
CA PHE A 549 -1.76 -6.80 2.43
C PHE A 549 -1.23 -6.70 3.86
N GLN A 550 -2.07 -6.92 4.87
CA GLN A 550 -1.66 -6.89 6.29
C GLN A 550 -0.61 -7.95 6.61
N LEU A 551 -0.78 -9.17 6.07
CA LEU A 551 0.18 -10.24 6.27
C LEU A 551 1.55 -9.89 5.66
N ILE A 552 1.58 -9.48 4.39
CA ILE A 552 2.84 -9.12 3.71
C ILE A 552 3.48 -7.90 4.37
N LEU A 553 2.69 -6.91 4.81
CA LEU A 553 3.20 -5.75 5.55
C LEU A 553 3.87 -6.16 6.87
N ALA A 554 3.28 -7.08 7.64
CA ALA A 554 3.89 -7.60 8.86
C ALA A 554 5.20 -8.36 8.59
N ILE A 555 5.23 -9.20 7.55
CA ILE A 555 6.47 -9.89 7.12
C ILE A 555 7.52 -8.85 6.70
N TYR A 556 7.10 -7.80 6.01
CA TYR A 556 8.00 -6.76 5.52
C TYR A 556 8.57 -5.90 6.66
N TYR A 557 7.79 -5.58 7.70
CA TYR A 557 8.33 -4.98 8.92
C TYR A 557 9.37 -5.86 9.61
N ALA A 558 9.08 -7.16 9.77
CA ALA A 558 10.03 -8.10 10.37
C ALA A 558 11.33 -8.16 9.56
N TYR A 559 11.23 -8.18 8.22
CA TYR A 559 12.39 -8.15 7.34
C TYR A 559 13.18 -6.86 7.42
N LEU A 560 12.53 -5.70 7.28
CA LEU A 560 13.19 -4.40 7.33
C LEU A 560 13.87 -4.18 8.68
N SER A 561 13.23 -4.58 9.79
CA SER A 561 13.83 -4.49 11.12
C SER A 561 15.11 -5.31 11.24
N LYS A 562 15.13 -6.51 10.65
CA LYS A 562 16.33 -7.36 10.59
C LYS A 562 17.40 -6.80 9.66
N LEU A 563 17.01 -6.15 8.57
CA LEU A 563 17.91 -5.61 7.57
C LEU A 563 18.64 -4.35 8.07
N ILE A 564 17.93 -3.45 8.74
CA ILE A 564 18.46 -2.12 9.12
C ILE A 564 18.69 -1.95 10.63
N GLY A 565 18.28 -2.93 11.45
CA GLY A 565 18.40 -2.85 12.90
C GLY A 565 17.46 -1.85 13.58
N ALA A 566 16.46 -1.31 12.87
CA ALA A 566 15.50 -0.36 13.42
C ALA A 566 14.27 -1.06 14.01
N ASN A 567 13.70 -0.43 15.03
CA ASN A 567 12.48 -0.87 15.73
C ASN A 567 11.30 0.12 15.51
N HIS A 568 11.51 1.15 14.71
CA HIS A 568 10.49 2.10 14.27
C HIS A 568 10.61 2.29 12.77
N ILE A 569 9.65 1.77 12.02
CA ILE A 569 9.74 1.64 10.56
C ILE A 569 8.50 2.25 9.94
N CYS A 570 8.68 3.03 8.88
CA CYS A 570 7.57 3.52 8.07
C CYS A 570 7.63 2.95 6.65
N VAL A 571 6.53 2.33 6.23
CA VAL A 571 6.35 1.74 4.90
C VAL A 571 5.20 2.46 4.22
N GLY A 572 5.41 2.91 2.99
CA GLY A 572 4.36 3.49 2.18
C GLY A 572 3.46 2.42 1.61
N GLY A 573 2.15 2.63 1.67
CA GLY A 573 1.20 1.90 0.87
C GLY A 573 0.36 2.83 0.01
N VAL A 574 -0.45 2.24 -0.84
CA VAL A 574 -1.39 2.95 -1.71
C VAL A 574 -2.81 2.51 -1.41
N THR A 575 -3.76 3.43 -1.53
CA THR A 575 -5.19 3.14 -1.45
C THR A 575 -5.86 3.59 -2.73
N ALA A 576 -6.83 2.83 -3.23
CA ALA A 576 -7.54 3.17 -4.46
C ALA A 576 -8.41 4.44 -4.33
N ASN A 577 -8.78 4.83 -3.11
CA ASN A 577 -9.60 6.02 -2.80
C ASN A 577 -10.95 6.11 -3.57
N ARG A 578 -11.48 4.97 -4.04
CA ARG A 578 -12.78 4.84 -4.75
C ARG A 578 -13.86 4.29 -3.81
N TYR A 579 -14.13 5.02 -2.73
CA TYR A 579 -15.02 4.57 -1.64
C TYR A 579 -16.52 4.75 -1.95
N LYS A 580 -16.86 5.47 -3.03
CA LYS A 580 -18.24 5.66 -3.50
C LYS A 580 -18.50 4.86 -4.79
N PRO A 581 -19.67 4.21 -4.92
CA PRO A 581 -20.03 3.46 -6.14
C PRO A 581 -19.91 4.28 -7.42
N GLU A 582 -20.27 5.56 -7.37
CA GLU A 582 -20.25 6.47 -8.52
C GLU A 582 -18.84 6.76 -9.05
N LEU A 583 -17.79 6.54 -8.22
CA LEU A 583 -16.39 6.72 -8.61
C LEU A 583 -15.80 5.48 -9.28
N GLN A 584 -16.45 4.31 -9.18
CA GLN A 584 -15.91 3.05 -9.69
C GLN A 584 -15.86 2.99 -11.22
N SER A 585 -16.66 3.80 -11.92
CA SER A 585 -16.71 3.85 -13.39
C SER A 585 -15.86 4.96 -14.01
N LEU A 586 -15.12 5.73 -13.22
CA LEU A 586 -14.36 6.89 -13.70
C LEU A 586 -12.91 6.54 -14.00
N ILE A 587 -12.39 6.94 -15.16
CA ILE A 587 -10.93 7.02 -15.35
C ILE A 587 -10.42 8.26 -14.59
N GLY A 588 -9.26 8.14 -13.93
CA GLY A 588 -8.67 9.25 -13.18
C GLY A 588 -7.57 8.82 -12.21
N MET A 589 -6.93 9.80 -11.56
CA MET A 589 -5.88 9.57 -10.55
C MET A 589 -6.44 9.63 -9.12
N PHE A 590 -7.02 8.53 -8.64
CA PHE A 590 -7.61 8.50 -7.30
C PHE A 590 -6.62 8.06 -6.22
N VAL A 591 -5.57 7.33 -6.61
CA VAL A 591 -4.64 6.70 -5.67
C VAL A 591 -4.03 7.70 -4.71
N ASN A 592 -4.18 7.43 -3.41
CA ASN A 592 -3.52 8.18 -2.35
C ASN A 592 -2.45 7.33 -1.66
N THR A 593 -1.38 8.00 -1.22
CA THR A 593 -0.24 7.37 -0.54
C THR A 593 -0.40 7.49 0.98
N ILE A 594 -0.23 6.38 1.68
CA ILE A 594 -0.42 6.27 3.12
C ILE A 594 0.87 5.79 3.79
N PRO A 595 1.44 6.56 4.74
CA PRO A 595 2.55 6.09 5.56
C PRO A 595 2.01 5.19 6.66
N TYR A 596 2.31 3.90 6.57
CA TYR A 596 2.12 2.95 7.67
C TYR A 596 3.39 2.97 8.51
N CYS A 597 3.36 3.70 9.63
CA CYS A 597 4.48 3.75 10.54
C CYS A 597 4.18 2.92 11.80
N LEU A 598 5.08 2.01 12.15
CA LEU A 598 4.92 1.10 13.29
C LEU A 598 6.19 1.05 14.11
N LYS A 599 6.04 1.18 15.43
CA LYS A 599 7.09 0.95 16.42
C LYS A 599 6.82 -0.37 17.14
N PHE A 600 7.79 -1.28 17.13
CA PHE A 600 7.66 -2.60 17.75
C PHE A 600 9.04 -3.12 18.19
N GLU A 601 9.09 -4.02 19.16
CA GLU A 601 10.35 -4.52 19.73
C GLU A 601 10.62 -5.97 19.28
N PRO A 602 11.51 -6.21 18.29
CA PRO A 602 11.71 -7.55 17.71
C PRO A 602 12.28 -8.57 18.70
N SER A 603 12.97 -8.11 19.75
CA SER A 603 13.58 -8.96 20.76
C SER A 603 12.58 -9.71 21.66
N SER A 604 11.35 -9.18 21.78
CA SER A 604 10.32 -9.73 22.66
C SER A 604 9.00 -10.03 21.95
N MET A 605 8.73 -9.38 20.81
CA MET A 605 7.47 -9.52 20.10
C MET A 605 7.45 -10.76 19.20
N SER A 606 6.41 -11.57 19.33
CA SER A 606 6.12 -12.66 18.41
C SER A 606 5.51 -12.16 17.10
N PHE A 607 5.54 -12.99 16.05
CA PHE A 607 5.00 -12.59 14.76
C PHE A 607 3.49 -12.34 14.79
N ASP A 608 2.73 -13.14 15.53
CA ASP A 608 1.27 -12.97 15.67
C ASP A 608 0.91 -11.64 16.34
N ASN A 609 1.71 -11.21 17.33
CA ASN A 609 1.53 -9.92 17.97
C ASN A 609 1.85 -8.78 16.99
N LEU A 610 2.94 -8.89 16.21
CA LEU A 610 3.25 -7.91 15.16
C LEU A 610 2.11 -7.83 14.12
N LEU A 611 1.58 -8.97 13.69
CA LEU A 611 0.47 -9.01 12.73
C LEU A 611 -0.80 -8.35 13.29
N SER A 612 -1.06 -8.52 14.60
CA SER A 612 -2.18 -7.88 15.29
C SER A 612 -2.01 -6.36 15.35
N GLU A 613 -0.80 -5.87 15.65
CA GLU A 613 -0.46 -4.43 15.61
C GLU A 613 -0.63 -3.86 14.20
N VAL A 614 -0.20 -4.58 13.16
CA VAL A 614 -0.39 -4.18 11.75
C VAL A 614 -1.88 -4.15 11.38
N GLN A 615 -2.66 -5.14 11.83
CA GLN A 615 -4.11 -5.16 11.61
C GLN A 615 -4.76 -3.93 12.23
N GLN A 616 -4.42 -3.61 13.48
CA GLN A 616 -4.94 -2.44 14.21
C GLN A 616 -4.52 -1.13 13.54
N LEU A 617 -3.24 -0.99 13.17
CA LEU A 617 -2.72 0.17 12.45
C LEU A 617 -3.49 0.42 11.14
N CYS A 618 -3.72 -0.64 10.36
CA CYS A 618 -4.49 -0.52 9.13
C CYS A 618 -5.94 -0.12 9.41
N PHE A 619 -6.59 -0.75 10.40
CA PHE A 619 -7.97 -0.47 10.78
C PHE A 619 -8.17 1.00 11.19
N ASP A 620 -7.30 1.52 12.06
CA ASP A 620 -7.35 2.91 12.54
C ASP A 620 -7.08 3.93 11.42
N THR A 621 -6.33 3.51 10.39
CA THR A 621 -5.95 4.39 9.28
C THR A 621 -7.05 4.50 8.21
N ILE A 622 -7.90 3.47 8.02
CA ILE A 622 -8.94 3.42 6.96
C ILE A 622 -9.80 4.69 6.89
N PRO A 623 -10.37 5.22 7.99
CA PRO A 623 -11.21 6.41 7.94
C PRO A 623 -10.48 7.67 7.47
N HIS A 624 -9.14 7.66 7.47
CA HIS A 624 -8.28 8.81 7.23
C HIS A 624 -7.44 8.69 5.95
N THR A 625 -7.68 7.66 5.13
CA THR A 625 -6.91 7.40 3.90
C THR A 625 -7.17 8.41 2.77
N HIS A 626 -8.20 9.23 2.88
CA HIS A 626 -8.48 10.30 1.91
C HIS A 626 -7.64 11.57 2.18
N PHE A 627 -6.94 11.65 3.31
CA PHE A 627 -6.15 12.83 3.66
C PHE A 627 -4.88 12.90 2.80
N PRO A 628 -4.55 14.04 2.17
CA PRO A 628 -3.47 14.09 1.19
C PRO A 628 -2.08 13.80 1.77
N TYR A 629 -1.30 12.96 1.10
CA TYR A 629 0.06 12.63 1.55
C TYR A 629 0.96 13.86 1.75
N GLN A 630 0.84 14.90 0.90
CA GLN A 630 1.65 16.11 1.03
C GLN A 630 1.34 16.87 2.32
N GLU A 631 0.09 16.83 2.78
CA GLU A 631 -0.28 17.38 4.08
C GLU A 631 0.33 16.57 5.22
N ILE A 632 0.33 15.23 5.12
CA ILE A 632 0.96 14.34 6.11
C ILE A 632 2.47 14.61 6.17
N SER A 633 3.13 14.69 5.02
CA SER A 633 4.55 14.99 4.90
C SER A 633 4.88 16.36 5.49
N ARG A 634 4.05 17.39 5.25
CA ARG A 634 4.24 18.71 5.86
C ARG A 634 4.11 18.67 7.37
N LEU A 635 3.13 17.95 7.91
CA LEU A 635 2.96 17.75 9.35
C LEU A 635 4.19 17.08 9.98
N TYR A 636 4.81 16.12 9.27
CA TYR A 636 6.06 15.50 9.68
C TYR A 636 7.23 16.48 9.65
N SER A 637 7.45 17.17 8.52
CA SER A 637 8.57 18.12 8.36
C SER A 637 8.54 19.25 9.39
N GLN A 638 7.37 19.81 9.71
CA GLN A 638 7.23 20.85 10.73
C GLN A 638 7.75 20.41 12.10
N GLN A 639 7.67 19.12 12.42
CA GLN A 639 8.13 18.60 13.71
C GLN A 639 9.64 18.34 13.76
N GLN A 640 10.31 18.20 12.61
CA GLN A 640 11.76 17.92 12.54
C GLN A 640 12.62 19.19 12.62
N THR A 641 12.03 20.39 12.43
CA THR A 641 12.74 21.67 12.33
C THR A 641 13.36 22.23 13.63
N GLU A 642 13.33 21.49 14.74
CA GLU A 642 14.07 21.86 15.96
C GLU A 642 15.59 21.59 15.82
N ASP A 643 16.01 20.65 14.96
CA ASP A 643 17.43 20.37 14.65
C ASP A 643 17.87 20.97 13.31
N LYS A 644 18.29 22.25 13.35
CA LYS A 644 18.64 23.09 12.18
C LYS A 644 19.87 22.63 11.34
N GLN A 645 20.50 21.50 11.64
CA GLN A 645 21.76 21.09 10.98
C GLN A 645 21.61 20.00 9.91
N SER A 646 20.47 19.32 9.83
CA SER A 646 20.22 18.29 8.82
C SER A 646 19.42 18.89 7.66
N ASN A 647 20.13 19.36 6.62
CA ASN A 647 19.53 19.85 5.37
C ASN A 647 19.15 18.71 4.39
N THR A 648 19.13 17.46 4.85
CA THR A 648 18.58 16.33 4.11
C THR A 648 17.06 16.36 4.26
N LEU A 649 16.35 16.44 3.13
CA LEU A 649 14.90 16.20 3.10
C LEU A 649 14.65 14.79 3.67
N ASN A 650 14.27 14.70 4.95
CA ASN A 650 13.92 13.44 5.59
C ASN A 650 12.63 12.91 4.94
N GLU A 651 12.79 12.03 3.95
CA GLU A 651 11.68 11.32 3.33
C GLU A 651 10.99 10.46 4.39
N LEU A 652 9.73 10.79 4.70
CA LEU A 652 8.90 10.01 5.62
C LEU A 652 8.76 8.55 5.17
N ILE A 653 8.76 8.31 3.86
CA ILE A 653 8.63 6.99 3.25
C ILE A 653 9.81 6.76 2.31
N GLN A 654 10.62 5.75 2.62
CA GLN A 654 11.75 5.33 1.77
C GLN A 654 11.52 3.96 1.10
N SER A 655 10.56 3.19 1.60
CA SER A 655 10.15 1.92 0.98
C SER A 655 8.64 1.78 0.90
N PHE A 656 8.15 1.14 -0.16
CA PHE A 656 6.74 0.94 -0.45
C PHE A 656 6.34 -0.53 -0.48
N LEU A 657 5.10 -0.81 -0.10
CA LEU A 657 4.40 -2.07 -0.32
C LEU A 657 3.18 -1.82 -1.20
N GLN A 658 3.06 -2.56 -2.29
CA GLN A 658 1.88 -2.59 -3.15
C GLN A 658 1.37 -4.03 -3.25
N VAL A 659 0.10 -4.26 -2.93
CA VAL A 659 -0.53 -5.56 -3.09
C VAL A 659 -1.74 -5.41 -4.00
N GLU A 660 -1.64 -5.99 -5.19
CA GLU A 660 -2.64 -5.94 -6.23
C GLU A 660 -3.31 -7.30 -6.40
N HIS A 661 -4.59 -7.28 -6.77
CA HIS A 661 -5.29 -8.49 -7.17
C HIS A 661 -5.26 -8.56 -8.69
N ALA A 662 -4.45 -9.46 -9.24
CA ALA A 662 -4.38 -9.78 -10.66
C ALA A 662 -5.66 -10.49 -11.13
N GLY A 663 -6.66 -9.66 -11.38
CA GLY A 663 -7.81 -10.04 -12.17
C GLY A 663 -9.09 -10.09 -11.36
N ILE A 664 -10.11 -9.48 -11.96
CA ILE A 664 -11.31 -10.26 -12.23
C ILE A 664 -11.47 -10.31 -13.76
N PRO A 665 -11.39 -11.50 -14.39
CA PRO A 665 -11.92 -11.69 -15.73
C PRO A 665 -13.46 -11.60 -15.64
N LYS A 666 -14.08 -10.65 -16.35
CA LYS A 666 -15.55 -10.61 -16.51
C LYS A 666 -16.05 -11.17 -17.83
N HIS A 667 -15.18 -11.83 -18.59
CA HIS A 667 -15.58 -12.69 -19.71
C HIS A 667 -15.24 -14.15 -19.39
N GLN A 668 -16.18 -15.05 -19.70
CA GLN A 668 -16.17 -16.48 -19.32
C GLN A 668 -14.94 -17.29 -19.80
N ASN A 669 -14.02 -16.69 -20.55
CA ASN A 669 -12.92 -17.38 -21.24
C ASN A 669 -11.50 -16.89 -20.85
N GLY A 670 -11.31 -16.07 -19.80
CA GLY A 670 -9.97 -15.67 -19.33
C GLY A 670 -9.27 -14.57 -20.15
N ALA A 671 -9.90 -14.08 -21.21
CA ALA A 671 -9.44 -12.96 -22.04
C ALA A 671 -9.74 -11.59 -21.41
N TRP A 672 -8.80 -10.64 -21.53
CA TRP A 672 -8.98 -9.24 -21.09
C TRP A 672 -9.89 -8.46 -22.04
N TRP A 673 -9.93 -8.87 -23.31
CA TRP A 673 -10.82 -8.37 -24.36
C TRP A 673 -11.20 -9.54 -25.29
N THR A 674 -12.52 -9.77 -25.48
CA THR A 674 -13.04 -10.74 -26.47
C THR A 674 -14.02 -10.06 -27.42
N SER A 675 -13.51 -9.66 -28.58
CA SER A 675 -14.27 -9.20 -29.72
C SER A 675 -14.79 -10.38 -30.54
N LYS A 676 -15.89 -10.19 -31.29
CA LYS A 676 -16.29 -11.17 -32.34
C LYS A 676 -15.21 -11.32 -33.43
N SER A 677 -14.33 -10.33 -33.57
CA SER A 677 -13.27 -10.25 -34.58
C SER A 677 -11.84 -10.43 -34.06
N ILE A 678 -11.62 -10.35 -32.74
CA ILE A 678 -10.28 -10.42 -32.10
C ILE A 678 -10.39 -11.14 -30.75
N GLN A 679 -9.52 -12.12 -30.48
CA GLN A 679 -9.30 -12.62 -29.12
C GLN A 679 -7.95 -12.12 -28.60
N THR A 680 -7.96 -11.61 -27.38
CA THR A 680 -6.75 -11.17 -26.68
C THR A 680 -6.66 -11.92 -25.35
N GLU A 681 -5.50 -12.45 -25.00
CA GLU A 681 -5.19 -12.69 -23.59
C GLU A 681 -4.42 -11.46 -23.06
N ALA A 682 -4.42 -11.25 -21.74
CA ALA A 682 -3.29 -10.50 -21.20
C ALA A 682 -2.01 -11.22 -21.56
N LEU A 683 -0.93 -10.47 -21.75
CA LEU A 683 0.40 -11.05 -21.63
C LEU A 683 0.47 -11.85 -20.32
N LYS A 684 0.44 -13.19 -20.42
CA LYS A 684 0.64 -14.09 -19.29
C LYS A 684 2.02 -13.78 -18.70
N GLY A 685 2.06 -13.02 -17.61
CA GLY A 685 3.22 -12.95 -16.72
C GLY A 685 4.57 -12.62 -17.37
N LYS A 686 4.58 -12.00 -18.56
CA LYS A 686 5.81 -11.42 -19.10
C LYS A 686 5.98 -10.09 -18.38
N GLU A 687 6.71 -10.14 -17.27
CA GLU A 687 7.31 -8.95 -16.67
C GLU A 687 8.00 -8.18 -17.79
N ILE A 688 7.36 -7.11 -18.23
CA ILE A 688 8.09 -6.05 -18.92
C ILE A 688 9.02 -5.54 -17.83
N ALA A 689 10.31 -5.83 -17.97
CA ALA A 689 11.33 -5.32 -17.06
C ALA A 689 11.08 -3.82 -16.91
N THR A 690 10.64 -3.41 -15.72
CA THR A 690 10.26 -2.01 -15.50
C THR A 690 11.53 -1.18 -15.60
N ALA A 691 11.70 -0.47 -16.72
CA ALA A 691 12.85 0.40 -16.93
C ALA A 691 12.83 1.65 -16.03
N VAL A 692 11.73 1.84 -15.28
CA VAL A 692 11.42 3.02 -14.50
C VAL A 692 10.90 2.63 -13.11
N THR A 693 11.34 3.34 -12.08
CA THR A 693 10.77 3.27 -10.72
C THR A 693 10.55 4.67 -10.14
N LYS A 694 9.51 4.81 -9.31
CA LYS A 694 9.17 6.05 -8.60
C LYS A 694 9.80 6.12 -7.21
N PHE A 695 10.28 4.98 -6.70
CA PHE A 695 10.71 4.80 -5.30
C PHE A 695 12.07 4.12 -5.22
N ASN A 696 12.77 4.30 -4.10
CA ASN A 696 14.09 3.69 -3.87
C ASN A 696 13.98 2.17 -3.95
N LEU A 697 13.03 1.63 -3.18
CA LEU A 697 12.68 0.22 -3.13
C LEU A 697 11.16 0.10 -2.97
N ASN A 698 10.54 -0.81 -3.73
CA ASN A 698 9.13 -1.12 -3.66
C ASN A 698 8.97 -2.64 -3.71
N LEU A 699 8.31 -3.20 -2.70
CA LEU A 699 7.84 -4.57 -2.72
C LEU A 699 6.44 -4.59 -3.36
N ARG A 700 6.34 -5.14 -4.57
CA ARG A 700 5.07 -5.36 -5.26
C ARG A 700 4.68 -6.82 -5.14
N ALA A 701 3.46 -7.09 -4.72
CA ALA A 701 2.84 -8.40 -4.71
C ALA A 701 1.58 -8.40 -5.57
N GLU A 702 1.42 -9.42 -6.39
CA GLU A 702 0.30 -9.54 -7.32
C GLU A 702 -0.34 -10.93 -7.14
N TYR A 703 -1.61 -10.92 -6.74
CA TYR A 703 -2.37 -12.14 -6.43
C TYR A 703 -3.45 -12.37 -7.47
N ASN A 704 -3.35 -13.44 -8.26
CA ASN A 704 -4.24 -13.65 -9.39
C ASN A 704 -5.47 -14.54 -9.08
N ALA A 705 -6.43 -14.54 -10.00
CA ALA A 705 -7.64 -15.36 -9.90
C ALA A 705 -7.38 -16.88 -9.82
N THR A 706 -6.22 -17.37 -10.28
CA THR A 706 -5.82 -18.78 -10.15
C THR A 706 -5.10 -19.08 -8.82
N LYS A 707 -5.17 -18.15 -7.86
CA LYS A 707 -4.54 -18.20 -6.53
C LYS A 707 -3.00 -18.24 -6.57
N HIS A 708 -2.40 -17.76 -7.63
CA HIS A 708 -0.96 -17.56 -7.72
C HIS A 708 -0.59 -16.19 -7.15
N LEU A 709 0.46 -16.13 -6.34
CA LEU A 709 1.03 -14.90 -5.78
C LEU A 709 2.44 -14.72 -6.35
N SER A 710 2.64 -13.69 -7.16
CA SER A 710 3.97 -13.21 -7.54
C SER A 710 4.38 -12.05 -6.63
N MET A 711 5.66 -11.95 -6.30
CA MET A 711 6.20 -10.82 -5.53
C MET A 711 7.56 -10.41 -6.08
N ASN A 712 7.78 -9.11 -6.22
CA ASN A 712 8.98 -8.55 -6.83
C ASN A 712 9.46 -7.33 -6.04
N PHE A 713 10.78 -7.17 -5.93
CA PHE A 713 11.38 -5.90 -5.55
C PHE A 713 11.63 -5.06 -6.80
N LEU A 714 10.98 -3.90 -6.91
CA LEU A 714 11.32 -2.86 -7.87
C LEU A 714 12.24 -1.86 -7.19
N TYR A 715 13.34 -1.49 -7.84
CA TYR A 715 14.38 -0.68 -7.22
C TYR A 715 15.00 0.31 -8.20
N SER A 716 15.59 1.36 -7.65
CA SER A 716 16.30 2.40 -8.41
C SER A 716 17.71 1.96 -8.73
N THR A 717 18.07 1.89 -10.01
CA THR A 717 19.45 1.57 -10.44
C THR A 717 20.44 2.68 -10.12
N ASP A 718 19.96 3.89 -9.81
CA ASP A 718 20.81 4.97 -9.30
C ASP A 718 21.31 4.69 -7.87
N LEU A 719 20.71 3.73 -7.15
CA LEU A 719 20.98 3.46 -5.73
C LEU A 719 21.48 2.03 -5.45
N PHE A 720 21.04 1.06 -6.25
CA PHE A 720 21.31 -0.34 -6.03
C PHE A 720 21.82 -1.03 -7.29
N GLU A 721 22.78 -1.92 -7.10
CA GLU A 721 23.17 -2.95 -8.05
C GLU A 721 22.18 -4.13 -8.00
N HIS A 722 22.04 -4.83 -9.12
CA HIS A 722 21.16 -5.99 -9.22
C HIS A 722 21.54 -7.10 -8.22
N SER A 723 22.83 -7.34 -8.01
CA SER A 723 23.37 -8.32 -7.06
C SER A 723 22.88 -8.08 -5.63
N THR A 724 22.85 -6.83 -5.19
CA THR A 724 22.41 -6.45 -3.84
C THR A 724 20.92 -6.73 -3.64
N ILE A 725 20.08 -6.34 -4.60
CA ILE A 725 18.63 -6.62 -4.52
C ILE A 725 18.33 -8.11 -4.69
N GLN A 726 19.13 -8.84 -5.46
CA GLN A 726 19.01 -10.29 -5.55
C GLN A 726 19.27 -10.97 -4.20
N ILE A 727 20.35 -10.60 -3.50
CA ILE A 727 20.61 -11.09 -2.13
C ILE A 727 19.45 -10.69 -1.21
N MET A 728 18.96 -9.44 -1.28
CA MET A 728 17.81 -9.01 -0.49
C MET A 728 16.55 -9.86 -0.74
N SER A 729 16.26 -10.19 -2.00
CA SER A 729 15.17 -11.08 -2.41
C SER A 729 15.31 -12.48 -1.80
N GLU A 730 16.51 -13.07 -1.89
CA GLU A 730 16.80 -14.39 -1.32
C GLU A 730 16.67 -14.39 0.22
N ARG A 731 17.12 -13.32 0.89
CA ARG A 731 16.97 -13.14 2.34
C ARG A 731 15.51 -12.98 2.76
N PHE A 732 14.71 -12.26 1.98
CA PHE A 732 13.27 -12.11 2.23
C PHE A 732 12.54 -13.44 2.04
N HIS A 733 12.88 -14.19 0.99
CA HIS A 733 12.38 -15.54 0.77
C HIS A 733 12.70 -16.47 1.95
N LEU A 734 13.95 -16.47 2.41
CA LEU A 734 14.40 -17.26 3.57
C LEU A 734 13.59 -16.92 4.84
N LEU A 735 13.32 -15.64 5.08
CA LEU A 735 12.49 -15.21 6.21
C LEU A 735 11.08 -15.80 6.14
N ILE A 736 10.43 -15.72 4.96
CA ILE A 736 9.09 -16.30 4.76
C ILE A 736 9.13 -17.81 5.00
N GLN A 737 10.13 -18.52 4.45
CA GLN A 737 10.29 -19.96 4.67
C GLN A 737 10.42 -20.33 6.14
N GLN A 738 11.25 -19.61 6.90
CA GLN A 738 11.41 -19.85 8.33
C GLN A 738 10.11 -19.57 9.08
N LEU A 739 9.45 -18.46 8.75
CA LEU A 739 8.22 -18.01 9.40
C LEU A 739 7.07 -19.00 9.25
N PHE A 740 6.98 -19.70 8.11
CA PHE A 740 5.97 -20.73 7.84
C PHE A 740 6.48 -22.16 8.03
N SER A 741 7.69 -22.34 8.57
CA SER A 741 8.20 -23.66 8.95
C SER A 741 7.41 -24.26 10.12
N THR A 742 7.51 -25.59 10.26
CA THR A 742 6.94 -26.33 11.40
C THR A 742 7.70 -26.10 12.70
N THR A 743 8.94 -25.62 12.62
CA THR A 743 9.82 -25.39 13.77
C THR A 743 9.62 -24.03 14.43
N PHE A 744 9.14 -23.04 13.68
CA PHE A 744 8.90 -21.69 14.21
C PHE A 744 7.46 -21.53 14.72
N ASN A 745 7.32 -21.20 16.01
CA ASN A 745 6.06 -20.92 16.66
C ASN A 745 5.74 -19.41 16.61
N ARG A 746 4.92 -19.02 15.65
CA ARG A 746 4.52 -17.62 15.37
C ARG A 746 3.82 -16.92 16.54
N GLU A 747 3.20 -17.67 17.46
CA GLU A 747 2.52 -17.11 18.64
C GLU A 747 3.46 -16.78 19.78
N LYS A 748 4.55 -17.55 19.93
CA LYS A 748 5.38 -17.54 21.14
C LYS A 748 6.81 -17.09 20.91
N GLN A 749 7.42 -17.46 19.79
CA GLN A 749 8.81 -17.14 19.52
C GLN A 749 8.95 -15.70 19.02
N PRO A 750 9.94 -14.95 19.54
CA PRO A 750 10.18 -13.58 19.12
C PRO A 750 10.75 -13.52 17.70
N ILE A 751 10.48 -12.42 17.00
CA ILE A 751 10.95 -12.17 15.63
C ILE A 751 12.49 -12.16 15.56
N CYS A 752 13.17 -11.80 16.66
CA CYS A 752 14.63 -11.81 16.73
C CYS A 752 15.27 -13.19 16.54
N GLU A 753 14.54 -14.29 16.72
CA GLU A 753 15.07 -15.64 16.50
C GLU A 753 15.17 -16.02 15.01
N LEU A 754 14.47 -15.29 14.12
CA LEU A 754 14.54 -15.51 12.68
C LEU A 754 15.86 -14.96 12.12
N SER A 755 16.53 -15.72 11.25
CA SER A 755 17.76 -15.28 10.58
C SER A 755 17.47 -14.88 9.14
N ILE A 756 18.01 -13.75 8.70
CA ILE A 756 18.03 -13.35 7.29
C ILE A 756 19.35 -13.68 6.60
N LEU A 757 20.34 -14.26 7.30
CA LEU A 757 21.63 -14.62 6.68
C LEU A 757 21.47 -15.91 5.87
N LEU A 758 21.93 -15.86 4.62
CA LEU A 758 21.91 -17.00 3.72
C LEU A 758 22.98 -18.04 4.15
N PRO A 759 22.81 -19.34 3.82
CA PRO A 759 23.74 -20.39 4.23
C PRO A 759 25.20 -20.17 3.78
N ASN A 760 25.40 -19.61 2.59
CA ASN A 760 26.71 -19.22 2.06
C ASN A 760 27.33 -18.07 2.86
N GLU A 761 26.54 -17.10 3.30
CA GLU A 761 27.00 -15.98 4.14
C GLU A 761 27.44 -16.50 5.53
N ILE A 762 26.68 -17.43 6.11
CA ILE A 762 27.05 -18.09 7.37
C ILE A 762 28.36 -18.88 7.18
N LYS A 763 28.53 -19.58 6.06
CA LYS A 763 29.79 -20.29 5.75
C LYS A 763 30.96 -19.32 5.62
N MET A 764 30.79 -18.23 4.88
CA MET A 764 31.80 -17.19 4.72
C MET A 764 32.18 -16.56 6.06
N LEU A 765 31.21 -16.25 6.92
CA LEU A 765 31.47 -15.74 8.27
C LEU A 765 32.24 -16.75 9.14
N LYS A 766 31.97 -18.06 8.99
CA LYS A 766 32.76 -19.09 9.68
C LYS A 766 34.18 -19.16 9.14
N GLU A 767 34.37 -19.08 7.83
CA GLU A 767 35.70 -19.09 7.18
C GLU A 767 36.51 -17.85 7.58
N LEU A 768 35.91 -16.66 7.60
CA LEU A 768 36.56 -15.42 8.04
C LEU A 768 36.94 -15.44 9.53
N ASN A 769 36.19 -16.16 10.35
CA ASN A 769 36.47 -16.32 11.79
C ASN A 769 37.27 -17.58 12.12
N ASP A 770 37.71 -18.37 11.13
CA ASP A 770 38.57 -19.54 11.34
C ASP A 770 40.04 -19.11 11.52
N THR A 771 40.26 -18.22 12.48
CA THR A 771 41.57 -17.64 12.82
C THR A 771 42.26 -18.40 13.97
N HIS A 772 41.81 -19.62 14.26
CA HIS A 772 42.35 -20.41 15.36
C HIS A 772 43.78 -20.89 15.06
N VAL A 773 44.77 -20.30 15.71
CA VAL A 773 46.15 -20.78 15.71
C VAL A 773 46.37 -21.71 16.90
N ASN A 774 46.78 -22.95 16.64
CA ASN A 774 47.09 -23.89 17.71
C ASN A 774 48.41 -23.50 18.40
N LEU A 775 48.30 -22.91 19.59
CA LEU A 775 49.43 -22.56 20.44
C LEU A 775 49.88 -23.73 21.35
N SER A 776 49.19 -24.86 21.32
CA SER A 776 49.52 -26.05 22.14
C SER A 776 50.86 -26.64 21.72
N GLY A 777 51.81 -26.73 22.66
CA GLY A 777 53.17 -27.20 22.40
C GLY A 777 54.16 -26.11 22.02
N ARG A 778 53.73 -24.86 21.80
CA ARG A 778 54.64 -23.71 21.85
C ARG A 778 54.98 -23.40 23.30
N ASN A 779 56.25 -23.12 23.59
CA ASN A 779 56.64 -22.63 24.91
C ASN A 779 56.20 -21.16 25.01
N LEU A 780 54.97 -20.94 25.47
CA LEU A 780 54.36 -19.61 25.61
C LEU A 780 55.03 -18.86 26.75
N LYS A 781 56.13 -18.18 26.42
CA LYS A 781 56.84 -17.32 27.36
C LYS A 781 56.24 -15.91 27.31
N PRO A 782 55.95 -15.25 28.44
CA PRO A 782 55.59 -13.84 28.44
C PRO A 782 56.78 -12.99 27.94
N ILE A 783 56.50 -11.77 27.49
CA ILE A 783 57.50 -10.93 26.80
C ILE A 783 58.72 -10.60 27.68
N ASN A 784 58.58 -10.59 29.01
CA ASN A 784 59.69 -10.40 29.94
C ASN A 784 60.72 -11.54 29.86
N GLU A 785 60.29 -12.78 29.64
CA GLU A 785 61.21 -13.90 29.42
C GLU A 785 61.76 -13.91 27.99
N GLN A 786 60.92 -13.64 27.00
CA GLN A 786 61.35 -13.58 25.59
C GLN A 786 62.40 -12.49 25.36
N PHE A 787 62.28 -11.36 26.06
CA PHE A 787 63.25 -10.28 26.03
C PHE A 787 64.65 -10.79 26.33
N PHE A 788 64.83 -11.53 27.44
CA PHE A 788 66.12 -12.08 27.82
C PHE A 788 66.64 -13.12 26.82
N ASP A 789 65.76 -13.99 26.32
CA ASP A 789 66.15 -14.99 25.30
C ASP A 789 66.71 -14.29 24.05
N ARG A 790 66.02 -13.26 23.54
CA ARG A 790 66.40 -12.54 22.32
C ARG A 790 67.64 -11.65 22.50
N THR A 791 67.75 -10.95 23.62
CA THR A 791 68.93 -10.09 23.88
C THR A 791 70.20 -10.92 24.02
N ASN A 792 70.13 -12.09 24.66
CA ASN A 792 71.28 -12.99 24.81
C ASN A 792 71.72 -13.60 23.46
N GLU A 793 70.78 -13.84 22.55
CA GLU A 793 71.06 -14.37 21.22
C GLU A 793 71.73 -13.33 20.29
N TYR A 794 71.35 -12.04 20.41
CA TYR A 794 71.70 -11.00 19.44
C TYR A 794 72.48 -9.81 19.99
N LEU A 795 73.23 -9.99 21.09
CA LEU A 795 73.94 -8.93 21.84
C LEU A 795 74.54 -7.78 21.00
N GLN A 796 75.26 -8.10 19.92
CA GLN A 796 75.98 -7.10 19.11
C GLN A 796 75.16 -6.49 17.97
N LYS A 797 73.91 -6.91 17.77
CA LYS A 797 73.03 -6.34 16.73
C LYS A 797 72.38 -5.06 17.23
N LEU A 798 72.21 -4.10 16.33
CA LEU A 798 71.42 -2.89 16.58
C LEU A 798 69.96 -3.26 16.84
N ALA A 799 69.36 -2.62 17.85
CA ALA A 799 68.01 -2.89 18.33
C ALA A 799 67.12 -1.64 18.30
N VAL A 800 67.64 -0.48 18.74
CA VAL A 800 66.91 0.80 18.73
C VAL A 800 67.77 1.84 18.03
N ILE A 801 67.15 2.63 17.14
CA ILE A 801 67.79 3.73 16.43
C ILE A 801 66.87 4.95 16.56
N LEU A 802 67.41 6.07 17.04
CA LEU A 802 66.74 7.36 17.13
C LEU A 802 67.71 8.43 16.64
N ASP A 803 67.43 8.98 15.46
CA ASP A 803 68.31 9.93 14.77
C ASP A 803 69.76 9.40 14.63
N GLU A 804 70.74 10.06 15.26
CA GLU A 804 72.15 9.66 15.26
C GLU A 804 72.51 8.69 16.42
N GLN A 805 71.58 8.47 17.35
CA GLN A 805 71.78 7.57 18.48
C GLN A 805 71.29 6.16 18.15
N SER A 806 72.03 5.16 18.60
CA SER A 806 71.65 3.76 18.43
C SER A 806 72.09 2.91 19.61
N LEU A 807 71.26 1.96 20.00
CA LEU A 807 71.60 0.94 20.99
C LEU A 807 71.55 -0.45 20.37
N THR A 808 72.53 -1.27 20.72
CA THR A 808 72.55 -2.71 20.50
C THR A 808 71.67 -3.45 21.49
N TYR A 809 71.32 -4.70 21.19
CA TYR A 809 70.60 -5.57 22.13
C TYR A 809 71.34 -5.74 23.47
N GLY A 810 72.67 -5.78 23.45
CA GLY A 810 73.50 -5.88 24.65
C GLY A 810 73.43 -4.62 25.52
N GLU A 811 73.44 -3.44 24.90
CA GLU A 811 73.28 -2.18 25.62
C GLU A 811 71.86 -2.06 26.21
N ILE A 812 70.83 -2.42 25.44
CA ILE A 812 69.44 -2.45 25.96
C ILE A 812 69.32 -3.41 27.12
N LEU A 813 69.87 -4.62 27.02
CA LEU A 813 69.87 -5.60 28.12
C LEU A 813 70.46 -5.01 29.40
N TYR A 814 71.62 -4.36 29.27
CA TYR A 814 72.30 -3.71 30.39
C TYR A 814 71.42 -2.62 31.04
N PHE A 815 70.88 -1.69 30.25
CA PHE A 815 70.03 -0.61 30.78
C PHE A 815 68.72 -1.13 31.38
N VAL A 816 68.08 -2.10 30.73
CA VAL A 816 66.81 -2.68 31.20
C VAL A 816 67.00 -3.45 32.51
N GLN A 817 68.09 -4.22 32.64
CA GLN A 817 68.43 -4.94 33.88
C GLN A 817 68.68 -3.97 35.05
N GLN A 818 69.40 -2.88 34.79
CA GLN A 818 69.67 -1.85 35.79
C GLN A 818 68.38 -1.18 36.27
N LEU A 819 67.58 -0.65 35.34
CA LEU A 819 66.33 0.04 35.69
C LEU A 819 65.32 -0.91 36.35
N SER A 820 65.17 -2.15 35.85
CA SER A 820 64.25 -3.13 36.47
C SER A 820 64.70 -3.58 37.87
N SER A 821 66.00 -3.74 38.10
CA SER A 821 66.54 -4.07 39.43
C SER A 821 66.33 -2.93 40.42
N TYR A 822 66.55 -1.69 39.99
CA TYR A 822 66.28 -0.50 40.80
C TYR A 822 64.79 -0.42 41.19
N LEU A 823 63.88 -0.64 40.24
CA LEU A 823 62.44 -0.66 40.49
C LEU A 823 62.06 -1.73 41.53
N ILE A 824 62.63 -2.93 41.46
CA ILE A 824 62.29 -4.02 42.38
C ILE A 824 62.90 -3.79 43.77
N VAL A 825 64.19 -3.45 43.85
CA VAL A 825 64.92 -3.43 45.12
C VAL A 825 64.65 -2.13 45.88
N GLU A 826 64.77 -0.98 45.22
CA GLU A 826 64.68 0.32 45.89
C GLU A 826 63.23 0.83 45.95
N CYS A 827 62.41 0.50 44.96
CA CYS A 827 61.02 0.97 44.88
C CYS A 827 59.97 -0.09 45.31
N ASP A 828 60.42 -1.27 45.77
CA ASP A 828 59.58 -2.42 46.18
C ASP A 828 58.54 -2.81 45.11
N VAL A 829 58.84 -2.68 43.81
CA VAL A 829 57.91 -3.04 42.73
C VAL A 829 57.65 -4.55 42.72
N LYS A 830 56.36 -4.92 42.67
CA LYS A 830 55.85 -6.28 42.63
C LYS A 830 55.11 -6.54 41.33
N VAL A 831 54.97 -7.82 40.99
CA VAL A 831 54.16 -8.25 39.85
C VAL A 831 52.73 -7.74 40.02
N GLY A 832 52.22 -7.04 39.00
CA GLY A 832 50.89 -6.44 39.01
C GLY A 832 50.82 -5.00 39.54
N ASP A 833 51.90 -4.44 40.09
CA ASP A 833 51.93 -3.01 40.41
C ASP A 833 51.83 -2.17 39.13
N ILE A 834 51.10 -1.05 39.18
CA ILE A 834 50.92 -0.16 38.02
C ILE A 834 51.99 0.92 38.05
N ILE A 835 52.77 0.99 36.98
CA ILE A 835 53.77 2.02 36.76
C ILE A 835 53.34 2.86 35.58
N CYS A 836 53.05 4.13 35.87
CA CYS A 836 52.76 5.11 34.84
C CYS A 836 54.06 5.62 34.22
N GLN A 837 54.06 5.87 32.92
CA GLN A 837 55.20 6.44 32.21
C GLN A 837 54.75 7.67 31.41
N CYS A 838 55.31 8.82 31.75
CA CYS A 838 55.03 10.12 31.15
C CYS A 838 56.32 10.70 30.55
N VAL A 839 56.70 10.13 29.41
CA VAL A 839 58.00 10.33 28.75
C VAL A 839 57.71 10.68 27.28
N GLU A 840 58.48 11.60 26.69
CA GLU A 840 58.37 11.91 25.26
C GLU A 840 58.98 10.77 24.43
N ARG A 841 58.82 10.83 23.09
CA ARG A 841 59.41 9.80 22.22
C ARG A 841 60.94 9.86 22.29
N SER A 842 61.55 8.86 22.93
CA SER A 842 62.97 8.83 23.23
C SER A 842 63.49 7.38 23.40
N ILE A 843 64.80 7.19 23.51
CA ILE A 843 65.38 5.87 23.83
C ILE A 843 64.92 5.43 25.22
N GLU A 844 64.87 6.37 26.15
CA GLU A 844 64.38 6.20 27.52
C GLU A 844 62.94 5.68 27.52
N MET A 845 62.11 6.11 26.58
CA MET A 845 60.74 5.59 26.45
C MET A 845 60.74 4.06 26.30
N VAL A 846 61.56 3.54 25.39
CA VAL A 846 61.68 2.10 25.12
C VAL A 846 62.26 1.35 26.32
N LEU A 847 63.31 1.91 26.94
CA LEU A 847 63.93 1.33 28.13
C LEU A 847 62.92 1.24 29.29
N GLY A 848 62.14 2.30 29.52
CA GLY A 848 61.08 2.33 30.54
C GLY A 848 60.03 1.25 30.33
N ILE A 849 59.50 1.13 29.11
CA ILE A 849 58.49 0.10 28.76
C ILE A 849 59.05 -1.30 29.06
N LEU A 850 60.23 -1.60 28.55
CA LEU A 850 60.85 -2.92 28.70
C LEU A 850 61.15 -3.24 30.16
N SER A 851 61.68 -2.29 30.92
CA SER A 851 61.96 -2.49 32.35
C SER A 851 60.71 -2.73 33.18
N ILE A 852 59.62 -1.98 32.94
CA ILE A 852 58.34 -2.18 33.63
C ILE A 852 57.82 -3.59 33.35
N LEU A 853 57.81 -4.01 32.08
CA LEU A 853 57.35 -5.34 31.69
C LEU A 853 58.25 -6.43 32.28
N VAL A 854 59.56 -6.23 32.32
CA VAL A 854 60.54 -7.15 32.92
C VAL A 854 60.32 -7.33 34.43
N CYS A 855 59.89 -6.28 35.14
CA CYS A 855 59.47 -6.38 36.54
C CYS A 855 58.16 -7.17 36.75
N GLY A 856 57.43 -7.48 35.67
CA GLY A 856 56.06 -7.99 35.75
C GLY A 856 55.04 -6.94 36.22
N ALA A 857 55.43 -5.67 36.20
CA ALA A 857 54.55 -4.54 36.49
C ALA A 857 53.71 -4.18 35.26
N ILE A 858 52.63 -3.45 35.49
CA ILE A 858 51.67 -3.04 34.47
C ILE A 858 52.11 -1.69 33.91
N TYR A 859 52.42 -1.66 32.62
CA TYR A 859 52.78 -0.44 31.91
C TYR A 859 51.55 0.44 31.63
N CYS A 860 51.58 1.70 32.06
CA CYS A 860 50.52 2.66 31.77
C CYS A 860 51.07 3.95 31.12
N PRO A 861 50.95 4.13 29.78
CA PRO A 861 51.41 5.34 29.12
C PRO A 861 50.54 6.54 29.46
N LEU A 862 51.19 7.67 29.76
CA LEU A 862 50.57 8.98 29.94
C LEU A 862 51.21 9.98 28.98
N ASN A 863 50.40 10.90 28.43
CA ASN A 863 50.88 11.89 27.48
C ASN A 863 51.58 13.05 28.21
N PRO A 864 52.87 13.33 27.95
CA PRO A 864 53.59 14.44 28.59
C PRO A 864 53.06 15.83 28.20
N GLN A 865 52.28 15.94 27.12
CA GLN A 865 51.64 17.19 26.71
C GLN A 865 50.27 17.42 27.39
N ASP A 866 49.75 16.43 28.13
CA ASP A 866 48.50 16.62 28.87
C ASP A 866 48.72 17.55 30.07
N PRO A 867 47.73 18.39 30.44
CA PRO A 867 47.83 19.21 31.64
C PRO A 867 48.08 18.34 32.88
N ILE A 868 48.92 18.80 33.81
CA ILE A 868 49.31 18.06 35.03
C ILE A 868 48.07 17.50 35.74
N ASN A 869 47.03 18.32 35.95
CA ASN A 869 45.79 17.89 36.59
C ASN A 869 45.12 16.69 35.92
N ARG A 870 45.25 16.54 34.59
CA ARG A 870 44.75 15.39 33.84
C ARG A 870 45.63 14.17 34.09
N VAL A 871 46.94 14.30 33.99
CA VAL A 871 47.91 13.21 34.27
C VAL A 871 47.71 12.68 35.70
N SER A 872 47.63 13.61 36.66
CA SER A 872 47.27 13.39 38.06
C SER A 872 45.97 12.59 38.26
N LEU A 873 44.90 12.97 37.55
CA LEU A 873 43.62 12.27 37.62
C LEU A 873 43.72 10.84 37.09
N LEU A 874 44.41 10.66 35.96
CA LEU A 874 44.59 9.35 35.34
C LEU A 874 45.41 8.41 36.23
N MET A 875 46.49 8.90 36.83
CA MET A 875 47.30 8.11 37.78
C MET A 875 46.49 7.65 38.99
N ASN A 876 45.69 8.55 39.57
CA ASN A 876 44.85 8.23 40.72
C ASN A 876 43.77 7.20 40.37
N GLU A 877 43.18 7.28 39.17
CA GLU A 877 42.16 6.33 38.69
C GLU A 877 42.68 4.89 38.64
N VAL A 878 43.96 4.70 38.34
CA VAL A 878 44.59 3.37 38.26
C VAL A 878 45.41 3.05 39.51
N GLU A 879 45.35 3.87 40.56
CA GLU A 879 46.13 3.70 41.79
C GLU A 879 47.63 3.47 41.50
N ALA A 880 48.20 4.29 40.61
CA ALA A 880 49.58 4.13 40.16
C ALA A 880 50.57 4.18 41.33
N LYS A 881 51.48 3.20 41.39
CA LYS A 881 52.50 3.13 42.44
C LYS A 881 53.62 4.14 42.21
N LEU A 882 54.02 4.30 40.96
CA LEU A 882 55.17 5.08 40.52
C LEU A 882 54.85 5.80 39.20
N LEU A 883 55.46 6.96 39.01
CA LEU A 883 55.51 7.65 37.73
C LEU A 883 56.97 7.74 37.24
N LEU A 884 57.23 7.23 36.05
CA LEU A 884 58.48 7.41 35.30
C LEU A 884 58.36 8.59 34.34
N LEU A 885 59.36 9.47 34.33
CA LEU A 885 59.32 10.73 33.56
C LEU A 885 60.74 11.23 33.20
N HIS A 886 60.84 12.17 32.26
CA HIS A 886 62.09 12.90 31.97
C HIS A 886 62.36 14.00 33.01
N GLN A 887 63.61 14.45 33.17
CA GLN A 887 63.96 15.54 34.11
C GLN A 887 63.08 16.78 33.89
N LYS A 888 62.94 17.20 32.62
CA LYS A 888 62.16 18.38 32.22
C LYS A 888 60.69 18.28 32.59
N THR A 889 60.14 17.07 32.60
CA THR A 889 58.75 16.81 33.02
C THR A 889 58.64 16.80 34.54
N SER A 890 59.69 16.34 35.24
CA SER A 890 59.77 16.33 36.72
C SER A 890 59.58 17.71 37.31
N ASP A 891 60.26 18.70 36.73
CA ASP A 891 60.23 20.09 37.20
C ASP A 891 58.80 20.68 37.19
N LEU A 892 57.90 20.16 36.35
CA LEU A 892 56.49 20.56 36.29
C LEU A 892 55.66 19.99 37.46
N PHE A 893 56.02 18.81 37.99
CA PHE A 893 55.33 18.16 39.10
C PHE A 893 55.75 18.66 40.49
N VAL A 894 56.94 19.26 40.61
CA VAL A 894 57.50 19.82 41.87
C VAL A 894 56.60 20.88 42.53
N ASN A 895 55.74 21.55 41.75
CA ASN A 895 54.83 22.60 42.23
C ASN A 895 53.38 22.13 42.43
N SER A 896 53.11 20.82 42.39
CA SER A 896 51.76 20.26 42.56
C SER A 896 51.56 19.68 43.96
N ASP A 897 50.37 19.83 44.55
CA ASP A 897 50.01 19.29 45.89
C ASP A 897 49.92 17.75 45.94
N GLN A 898 50.39 17.03 44.91
CA GLN A 898 50.34 15.57 44.82
C GLN A 898 51.56 14.92 45.47
N GLN A 899 51.59 14.88 46.81
CA GLN A 899 52.70 14.35 47.61
C GLN A 899 52.73 12.81 47.76
N CYS A 900 51.82 12.05 47.13
CA CYS A 900 51.61 10.63 47.46
C CYS A 900 52.15 9.61 46.44
N ILE A 901 52.72 10.03 45.30
CA ILE A 901 53.25 9.12 44.27
C ILE A 901 54.76 9.35 44.12
N THR A 902 55.53 8.26 44.08
CA THR A 902 56.98 8.32 43.88
C THR A 902 57.30 8.69 42.42
N LEU A 903 57.98 9.83 42.24
CA LEU A 903 58.42 10.34 40.95
C LEU A 903 59.86 9.87 40.66
N LEU A 904 60.07 9.24 39.52
CA LEU A 904 61.37 8.73 39.10
C LEU A 904 61.80 9.34 37.77
N ASN A 905 62.95 10.00 37.77
CA ASN A 905 63.57 10.44 36.52
C ASN A 905 64.37 9.29 35.90
N ILE A 906 63.92 8.86 34.72
CA ILE A 906 64.55 7.77 33.98
C ILE A 906 66.01 8.07 33.59
N GLU A 907 66.32 9.31 33.20
CA GLU A 907 67.67 9.75 32.78
C GLU A 907 68.66 9.70 33.96
N THR A 908 68.20 10.06 35.16
CA THR A 908 69.03 10.04 36.37
C THR A 908 69.41 8.61 36.73
N ILE A 909 68.47 7.67 36.64
CA ILE A 909 68.69 6.26 36.97
C ILE A 909 69.67 5.61 35.99
N ILE A 910 69.57 5.93 34.69
CA ILE A 910 70.45 5.35 33.67
C ILE A 910 71.79 6.10 33.50
N SER A 911 72.02 7.18 34.26
CA SER A 911 73.25 7.98 34.17
C SER A 911 74.48 7.26 34.75
N GLU A 912 75.67 7.51 34.17
CA GLU A 912 76.94 6.89 34.59
C GLU A 912 77.25 7.05 36.10
N GLN A 913 76.83 8.17 36.72
CA GLN A 913 77.07 8.43 38.15
C GLN A 913 76.25 7.52 39.07
N HIS A 914 75.03 7.15 38.68
CA HIS A 914 74.24 6.16 39.42
C HIS A 914 74.64 4.73 39.05
N MET A 915 75.04 4.48 37.80
CA MET A 915 75.54 3.17 37.36
C MET A 915 76.69 2.63 38.22
N GLN A 916 77.62 3.48 38.68
CA GLN A 916 78.73 3.09 39.56
C GLN A 916 78.28 2.70 40.98
N HIS A 917 77.17 3.25 41.48
CA HIS A 917 76.62 2.90 42.79
C HIS A 917 75.87 1.56 42.75
N PHE A 918 75.46 1.11 41.56
CA PHE A 918 74.60 -0.04 41.35
C PHE A 918 75.21 -1.14 40.45
N GLU A 919 76.54 -1.16 40.24
CA GLU A 919 77.22 -2.28 39.54
C GLU A 919 76.91 -3.65 40.17
N SER A 920 76.63 -3.69 41.47
CA SER A 920 76.19 -4.88 42.20
C SER A 920 74.85 -5.47 41.73
N TYR A 921 74.02 -4.69 41.02
CA TYR A 921 72.70 -5.09 40.53
C TYR A 921 72.69 -5.48 39.05
N ALA A 922 73.74 -5.17 38.29
CA ALA A 922 73.87 -5.48 36.85
C ALA A 922 73.75 -6.98 36.51
N HIS A 923 73.97 -7.84 37.51
CA HIS A 923 73.93 -9.30 37.37
C HIS A 923 72.69 -9.95 37.99
N ILE A 924 71.77 -9.16 38.54
CA ILE A 924 70.53 -9.68 39.13
C ILE A 924 69.49 -9.73 38.01
N ILE A 925 69.21 -10.94 37.52
CA ILE A 925 68.03 -11.17 36.67
C ILE A 925 66.82 -11.13 37.60
N PRO A 926 65.83 -10.24 37.38
CA PRO A 926 64.59 -10.25 38.13
C PRO A 926 63.93 -11.63 38.08
N GLN A 927 63.95 -12.38 39.19
CA GLN A 927 63.23 -13.65 39.30
C GLN A 927 61.77 -13.38 39.67
N VAL A 928 61.03 -12.80 38.73
CA VAL A 928 59.59 -12.55 38.88
C VAL A 928 58.79 -13.65 38.19
N ASN A 929 57.74 -14.13 38.86
CA ASN A 929 56.86 -15.14 38.29
C ASN A 929 55.71 -14.45 37.53
N VAL A 930 55.92 -14.22 36.24
CA VAL A 930 54.92 -13.64 35.32
C VAL A 930 54.27 -14.76 34.53
N THR A 931 52.95 -14.76 34.45
CA THR A 931 52.16 -15.68 33.63
C THR A 931 51.47 -14.92 32.51
N MET A 932 51.02 -15.66 31.49
CA MET A 932 50.25 -15.09 30.37
C MET A 932 48.92 -14.44 30.80
N SER A 933 48.40 -14.77 31.98
CA SER A 933 47.19 -14.15 32.55
C SER A 933 47.47 -12.90 33.38
N ASN A 934 48.72 -12.48 33.57
CA ASN A 934 49.01 -11.19 34.19
C ASN A 934 48.71 -10.06 33.19
N ILE A 935 48.32 -8.90 33.71
CA ILE A 935 48.13 -7.68 32.93
C ILE A 935 49.51 -7.16 32.52
N ALA A 936 49.69 -6.86 31.23
CA ALA A 936 50.92 -6.28 30.69
C ALA A 936 50.84 -4.74 30.66
N TYR A 937 49.70 -4.20 30.23
CA TYR A 937 49.53 -2.75 30.11
C TYR A 937 48.08 -2.29 30.34
N ILE A 938 47.94 -1.00 30.67
CA ILE A 938 46.68 -0.27 30.73
C ILE A 938 46.76 0.94 29.82
N ILE A 939 45.87 1.05 28.83
CA ILE A 939 45.74 2.22 27.95
C ILE A 939 44.41 2.92 28.22
N PHE A 940 44.43 4.25 28.30
CA PHE A 940 43.21 5.05 28.43
C PHE A 940 42.57 5.31 27.06
N THR A 941 41.25 5.15 27.02
CA THR A 941 40.43 5.52 25.85
C THR A 941 39.63 6.78 26.14
N SER A 942 39.29 7.55 25.10
CA SER A 942 38.37 8.69 25.21
C SER A 942 36.98 8.17 25.61
N GLY A 943 36.62 8.28 26.89
CA GLY A 943 35.30 7.92 27.35
C GLY A 943 34.25 8.86 26.75
N SER A 944 33.17 8.32 26.21
CA SER A 944 32.00 9.08 25.72
C SER A 944 31.36 9.97 26.80
N THR A 945 31.65 9.71 28.07
CA THR A 945 31.22 10.47 29.25
C THR A 945 32.14 11.63 29.61
N GLY A 946 33.22 11.87 28.86
CA GLY A 946 34.27 12.87 29.15
C GLY A 946 35.30 12.43 30.19
N VAL A 947 35.08 11.29 30.87
CA VAL A 947 36.04 10.68 31.80
C VAL A 947 36.77 9.54 31.08
N PRO A 948 38.10 9.58 30.94
CA PRO A 948 38.88 8.52 30.31
C PRO A 948 38.71 7.18 31.02
N LYS A 949 38.62 6.07 30.26
CA LYS A 949 38.43 4.73 30.81
C LYS A 949 39.68 3.86 30.61
N PRO A 950 40.21 3.21 31.66
CA PRO A 950 41.36 2.32 31.54
C PRO A 950 40.96 0.99 30.88
N LEU A 951 41.71 0.57 29.85
CA LEU A 951 41.60 -0.74 29.22
C LEU A 951 42.85 -1.56 29.57
N ALA A 952 42.67 -2.63 30.33
CA ALA A 952 43.74 -3.56 30.70
C ALA A 952 43.88 -4.69 29.68
N ALA A 953 45.11 -4.99 29.26
CA ALA A 953 45.43 -6.11 28.38
C ALA A 953 46.43 -7.06 29.02
N HIS A 954 46.19 -8.36 28.91
CA HIS A 954 47.07 -9.40 29.44
C HIS A 954 48.30 -9.64 28.56
N PHE A 955 49.37 -10.20 29.13
CA PHE A 955 50.54 -10.65 28.38
C PHE A 955 50.16 -11.63 27.26
N HIS A 956 49.13 -12.46 27.45
CA HIS A 956 48.59 -13.33 26.40
C HIS A 956 48.11 -12.55 25.18
N ALA A 957 47.35 -11.48 25.37
CA ALA A 957 46.81 -10.68 24.27
C ALA A 957 47.95 -9.98 23.52
N LEU A 958 48.93 -9.43 24.25
CA LEU A 958 50.14 -8.83 23.67
C LEU A 958 50.96 -9.86 22.88
N PHE A 959 51.11 -11.08 23.41
CA PHE A 959 51.77 -12.18 22.73
C PHE A 959 51.08 -12.53 21.40
N CYS A 960 49.76 -12.72 21.42
CA CYS A 960 49.01 -13.07 20.21
C CYS A 960 49.12 -11.98 19.13
N MET A 961 49.06 -10.70 19.51
CA MET A 961 49.24 -9.59 18.57
C MET A 961 50.64 -9.53 17.95
N LEU A 962 51.69 -9.87 18.71
CA LEU A 962 53.07 -9.87 18.20
C LEU A 962 53.42 -11.14 17.41
N ALA A 963 52.71 -12.25 17.64
CA ALA A 963 52.94 -13.52 16.98
C ALA A 963 52.27 -13.64 15.60
N GLU A 964 51.45 -12.66 15.18
CA GLU A 964 50.83 -12.62 13.85
C GLU A 964 51.80 -12.25 12.71
N ASP A 965 53.01 -11.76 13.03
CA ASP A 965 54.04 -11.34 12.05
C ASP A 965 55.11 -12.43 11.73
N ASP A 966 55.03 -13.62 12.33
CA ASP A 966 55.89 -14.81 12.07
C ASP A 966 55.10 -15.94 11.38
#